data_AF-A0A511YPU7-F1
#
_entry.id   AF-A0A511YPU7-F1
#
_cell.length_a   1.000
_cell.length_b   1.000
_cell.length_c   1.000
_cell.angle_alpha   90.00
_cell.angle_beta   90.00
_cell.angle_gamma   90.00
#
_symmetry.space_group_name_H-M   'P 1'
#
loop_
_entity.id
_entity.type
_entity.pdbx_description
1 polymer ?
#
loop_
_entity_poly.entity_id
_entity_poly.type
_entity_poly.pdbx_seq_one_letter_code
_entity_poly.pdbx_strand_id
1 'polypeptide(L)'
;MQSKLVNSTCQAFRERFGEDPEHIFMSPGRINIIGEHVDYNDGFVLPAAIDKYVCFAVKLSDSESGEFYAADLGRYFIVNVNDDLKPVPQKWVNYMLGVIDEIKKQGKGIGGFKMAVSSDIPMGAGLSSSAALECGFAFALDSIFQLGIKKEKLALIGQASEHHFAGVKCGIMDQFASVFGKDRKVIKLDCSTLDYSYYDARMDDHCFILFDSRVKHSHLTSGYNDRRNEVDRGIEIIKAGFPEVKGFREVTHEMLEHLRTDLGELIFRRCRYIIEEISRVEAAAVALQDQDFKRLGTLLNETHRGLSQDYEVSCTELDFLVEATLKEKGVCGARMMGGGFGGCSINLVERSKADNVIASVREKYKETFGIDMKVYQVNISEGTHAYDEKQKTAFDRAEHPHRRYNPLLDEWVLVSPQRARRPWQGQQETTAEEIRPEHDDTCYLCPGNTRMNGDVNPDYKGAFVFKNDFPALLSEEVAYENDDQEDLFRIQPERGINRVICFSDNHSLTLPEMETEDIEKVIAVWQEEYKTLGAAEYINHVQIFENKGSVMGCSNPHPHGQVWAQSSIPTQVLRTQQNLKKYYDQHTSTLLEDYLLKEIEKKERIILENDFFVALVPFWAVWPYETMIISKRSIGSIPEFSEEEKKSFAAILKDLTIRYDNLFETSFPYSAGIHQAPTDGEAHPEWHFHMHFYPPLLRSASVKKFMVGYEMLAEAQRDITPEQSAEILRNLPSVHYKTSNARHRYPALDEDPK
;
A
#
# COMPACT_ATOMS: atom_id res chain seq x y z
N MET A 1 -0.26 -11.11 8.45
CA MET A 1 -0.02 -12.55 8.70
C MET A 1 0.09 -12.85 10.19
N GLN A 2 0.86 -12.08 10.96
CA GLN A 2 0.98 -12.22 12.43
C GLN A 2 -0.38 -12.37 13.15
N SER A 3 -1.36 -11.51 12.88
CA SER A 3 -2.69 -11.59 13.53
C SER A 3 -3.42 -12.92 13.29
N LYS A 4 -3.19 -13.60 12.17
CA LYS A 4 -3.78 -14.92 11.91
C LYS A 4 -3.15 -15.98 12.80
N LEU A 5 -1.81 -16.00 12.90
CA LEU A 5 -1.08 -16.93 13.75
C LEU A 5 -1.41 -16.71 15.23
N VAL A 6 -1.48 -15.44 15.67
CA VAL A 6 -1.90 -15.09 17.04
C VAL A 6 -3.31 -15.59 17.32
N ASN A 7 -4.27 -15.28 16.46
CA ASN A 7 -5.67 -15.70 16.63
C ASN A 7 -5.80 -17.23 16.70
N SER A 8 -5.13 -17.97 15.81
CA SER A 8 -5.16 -19.44 15.84
C SER A 8 -4.49 -20.01 17.09
N THR A 9 -3.40 -19.40 17.57
CA THR A 9 -2.72 -19.84 18.80
C THR A 9 -3.57 -19.60 20.04
N CYS A 10 -4.18 -18.41 20.15
CA CYS A 10 -5.10 -18.08 21.24
C CYS A 10 -6.36 -18.96 21.22
N GLN A 11 -6.88 -19.28 20.02
CA GLN A 11 -7.99 -20.23 19.89
C GLN A 11 -7.57 -21.63 20.37
N ALA A 12 -6.42 -22.14 19.92
CA ALA A 12 -5.89 -23.44 20.34
C ALA A 12 -5.65 -23.50 21.86
N PHE A 13 -5.23 -22.38 22.45
CA PHE A 13 -5.11 -22.22 23.91
C PHE A 13 -6.47 -22.40 24.60
N ARG A 14 -7.51 -21.67 24.17
CA ARG A 14 -8.86 -21.76 24.76
C ARG A 14 -9.45 -23.16 24.63
N GLU A 15 -9.32 -23.77 23.45
CA GLU A 15 -9.83 -25.11 23.20
C GLU A 15 -9.17 -26.16 24.10
N ARG A 16 -7.87 -25.99 24.39
CA ARG A 16 -7.13 -26.93 25.23
C ARG A 16 -7.37 -26.71 26.72
N PHE A 17 -7.38 -25.47 27.17
CA PHE A 17 -7.31 -25.13 28.60
C PHE A 17 -8.61 -24.59 29.17
N GLY A 18 -9.61 -24.28 28.33
CA GLY A 18 -10.94 -23.79 28.76
C GLY A 18 -10.95 -22.34 29.25
N GLU A 19 -9.90 -21.58 28.98
CA GLU A 19 -9.70 -20.21 29.44
C GLU A 19 -8.88 -19.38 28.44
N ASP A 20 -8.91 -18.05 28.56
CA ASP A 20 -8.11 -17.15 27.74
C ASP A 20 -6.64 -17.08 28.18
N PRO A 21 -5.68 -16.92 27.26
CA PRO A 21 -4.29 -16.62 27.61
C PRO A 21 -4.16 -15.20 28.18
N GLU A 22 -3.18 -14.96 29.06
CA GLU A 22 -2.90 -13.64 29.65
C GLU A 22 -1.82 -12.87 28.87
N HIS A 23 -0.87 -13.59 28.28
CA HIS A 23 0.26 -13.01 27.58
C HIS A 23 0.49 -13.69 26.23
N ILE A 24 0.94 -12.91 25.25
CA ILE A 24 1.27 -13.38 23.91
C ILE A 24 2.69 -12.93 23.57
N PHE A 25 3.51 -13.85 23.12
CA PHE A 25 4.89 -13.59 22.70
C PHE A 25 5.14 -14.10 21.29
N MET A 26 6.01 -13.40 20.57
CA MET A 26 6.38 -13.71 19.20
C MET A 26 7.89 -13.84 19.12
N SER A 27 8.37 -14.89 18.46
CA SER A 27 9.80 -15.12 18.26
C SER A 27 10.07 -15.50 16.81
N PRO A 28 10.86 -14.71 16.08
CA PRO A 28 11.03 -14.89 14.64
C PRO A 28 12.03 -15.99 14.32
N GLY A 29 11.85 -16.60 13.15
CA GLY A 29 12.92 -17.32 12.46
C GLY A 29 13.98 -16.34 11.94
N ARG A 30 14.99 -16.87 11.24
CA ARG A 30 16.06 -16.04 10.67
C ARG A 30 16.53 -16.52 9.32
N ILE A 31 17.07 -15.58 8.56
CA ILE A 31 17.93 -15.84 7.40
C ILE A 31 19.37 -15.44 7.71
N ASN A 32 20.33 -16.07 7.05
CA ASN A 32 21.69 -15.56 6.99
C ASN A 32 21.92 -14.97 5.60
N ILE A 33 22.28 -13.69 5.52
CA ILE A 33 22.53 -13.06 4.22
C ILE A 33 23.86 -13.57 3.66
N ILE A 34 24.89 -13.62 4.50
CA ILE A 34 26.26 -14.04 4.15
C ILE A 34 27.04 -14.40 5.42
N GLY A 35 28.13 -15.17 5.29
CA GLY A 35 28.93 -15.62 6.43
C GLY A 35 28.61 -17.04 6.86
N GLU A 36 28.55 -17.99 5.93
CA GLU A 36 28.29 -19.39 6.27
C GLU A 36 29.58 -20.07 6.71
N HIS A 37 29.50 -20.92 7.74
CA HIS A 37 30.63 -21.69 8.27
C HIS A 37 31.80 -20.85 8.81
N VAL A 38 31.63 -19.55 9.01
CA VAL A 38 32.63 -18.70 9.70
C VAL A 38 32.29 -18.48 11.17
N ASP A 39 31.07 -18.82 11.60
CA ASP A 39 30.57 -18.64 12.96
C ASP A 39 31.37 -19.44 14.01
N TYR A 40 31.76 -20.67 13.68
CA TYR A 40 32.61 -21.50 14.53
C TYR A 40 34.11 -21.32 14.29
N ASN A 41 34.51 -20.38 13.43
CA ASN A 41 35.89 -20.05 13.07
C ASN A 41 36.28 -18.62 13.49
N ASP A 42 35.63 -18.11 14.54
CA ASP A 42 35.80 -16.75 15.06
C ASP A 42 35.53 -15.64 14.02
N GLY A 43 34.72 -15.89 12.99
CA GLY A 43 34.41 -14.93 11.94
C GLY A 43 33.25 -13.97 12.27
N PHE A 44 32.83 -13.23 11.24
CA PHE A 44 31.62 -12.40 11.27
C PHE A 44 30.47 -13.08 10.53
N VAL A 45 29.25 -12.90 11.00
CA VAL A 45 28.04 -13.34 10.28
C VAL A 45 27.08 -12.17 10.08
N LEU A 46 26.23 -12.24 9.05
CA LEU A 46 25.26 -11.19 8.72
C LEU A 46 23.80 -11.70 8.70
N PRO A 47 23.26 -12.18 9.84
CA PRO A 47 21.87 -12.64 9.90
C PRO A 47 20.86 -11.51 10.05
N ALA A 48 19.60 -11.87 9.80
CA ALA A 48 18.42 -11.06 10.08
C ALA A 48 17.24 -11.93 10.54
N ALA A 49 16.47 -11.43 11.50
CA ALA A 49 15.17 -11.98 11.82
C ALA A 49 14.18 -11.76 10.67
N ILE A 50 13.21 -12.66 10.51
CA ILE A 50 12.22 -12.59 9.43
C ILE A 50 10.78 -12.53 9.93
N ASP A 51 9.86 -12.15 9.04
CA ASP A 51 8.41 -12.10 9.25
C ASP A 51 7.70 -13.48 9.27
N LYS A 52 8.35 -14.46 9.92
CA LYS A 52 7.84 -15.79 10.23
C LYS A 52 8.17 -16.08 11.69
N TYR A 53 7.21 -16.53 12.47
CA TYR A 53 7.28 -16.56 13.93
C TYR A 53 6.82 -17.89 14.52
N VAL A 54 7.35 -18.18 15.71
CA VAL A 54 6.67 -18.97 16.72
C VAL A 54 5.86 -18.01 17.60
N CYS A 55 4.58 -18.31 17.77
CA CYS A 55 3.67 -17.61 18.67
C CYS A 55 3.46 -18.44 19.94
N PHE A 56 3.52 -17.77 21.09
CA PHE A 56 3.30 -18.36 22.41
C PHE A 56 2.13 -17.66 23.07
N ALA A 57 1.04 -18.38 23.33
CA ALA A 57 -0.07 -17.92 24.16
C ALA A 57 0.08 -18.55 25.55
N VAL A 58 0.16 -17.73 26.59
CA VAL A 58 0.61 -18.16 27.92
C VAL A 58 -0.31 -17.63 29.01
N LYS A 59 -0.53 -18.44 30.05
CA LYS A 59 -1.18 -18.05 31.29
C LYS A 59 -0.45 -18.65 32.49
N LEU A 60 -0.31 -17.90 33.58
CA LEU A 60 0.25 -18.42 34.82
C LEU A 60 -0.69 -19.43 35.48
N SER A 61 -0.12 -20.35 36.24
CA SER A 61 -0.88 -21.35 37.02
C SER A 61 -0.37 -21.37 38.46
N ASP A 62 -1.29 -21.53 39.40
CA ASP A 62 -0.96 -21.76 40.83
C ASP A 62 -0.36 -23.15 41.10
N SER A 63 -0.20 -23.98 40.06
CA SER A 63 0.46 -25.29 40.15
C SER A 63 1.98 -25.18 40.04
N GLU A 64 2.69 -26.29 40.21
CA GLU A 64 4.12 -26.42 39.88
C GLU A 64 4.34 -27.00 38.47
N SER A 65 3.28 -27.10 37.67
CA SER A 65 3.33 -27.77 36.37
C SER A 65 3.53 -26.78 35.23
N GLY A 66 4.47 -27.09 34.33
CA GLY A 66 4.55 -26.51 33.00
C GLY A 66 3.74 -27.37 32.02
N GLU A 67 2.63 -26.83 31.52
CA GLU A 67 1.76 -27.48 30.55
C GLU A 67 1.96 -26.88 29.15
N PHE A 68 2.37 -27.72 28.20
CA PHE A 68 2.66 -27.33 26.83
C PHE A 68 1.68 -27.96 25.85
N TYR A 69 1.16 -27.15 24.92
CA TYR A 69 0.35 -27.61 23.80
C TYR A 69 0.92 -27.10 22.48
N ALA A 70 1.51 -28.00 21.69
CA ALA A 70 1.93 -27.70 20.32
C ALA A 70 0.74 -27.86 19.37
N ALA A 71 0.09 -26.75 19.04
CA ALA A 71 -1.15 -26.71 18.27
C ALA A 71 -0.98 -27.34 16.87
N ASP A 72 0.12 -27.03 16.18
CA ASP A 72 0.38 -27.53 14.82
C ASP A 72 0.63 -29.05 14.77
N LEU A 73 1.03 -29.63 15.91
CA LEU A 73 1.30 -31.07 16.04
C LEU A 73 0.14 -31.82 16.71
N GLY A 74 -0.84 -31.11 17.30
CA GLY A 74 -1.87 -31.69 18.15
C GLY A 74 -1.30 -32.45 19.35
N ARG A 75 -0.15 -32.01 19.88
CA ARG A 75 0.57 -32.71 20.97
C ARG A 75 0.57 -31.91 22.24
N TYR A 76 0.42 -32.62 23.35
CA TYR A 76 0.44 -32.04 24.69
C TYR A 76 1.49 -32.72 25.56
N PHE A 77 2.10 -31.95 26.46
CA PHE A 77 3.08 -32.43 27.41
C PHE A 77 2.95 -31.67 28.74
N ILE A 78 3.17 -32.34 29.86
CA ILE A 78 3.16 -31.76 31.21
C ILE A 78 4.43 -32.19 31.95
N VAL A 79 5.02 -31.27 32.69
CA VAL A 79 6.20 -31.51 33.53
C VAL A 79 6.09 -30.71 34.82
N ASN A 80 6.62 -31.22 35.93
CA ASN A 80 6.84 -30.38 37.10
C ASN A 80 8.12 -29.56 36.86
N VAL A 81 8.02 -28.22 36.90
CA VAL A 81 9.14 -27.32 36.60
C VAL A 81 10.27 -27.41 37.63
N ASN A 82 9.99 -27.93 38.83
CA ASN A 82 10.95 -28.09 39.91
C ASN A 82 11.78 -29.38 39.81
N ASP A 83 11.41 -30.34 38.97
CA ASP A 83 12.11 -31.62 38.82
C ASP A 83 13.51 -31.50 38.19
N ASP A 84 14.36 -32.52 38.40
CA ASP A 84 15.61 -32.71 37.66
C ASP A 84 15.29 -33.11 36.20
N LEU A 85 15.26 -32.13 35.31
CA LEU A 85 14.80 -32.30 33.93
C LEU A 85 15.82 -33.05 33.08
N LYS A 86 15.35 -34.00 32.28
CA LYS A 86 16.17 -34.80 31.36
C LYS A 86 15.52 -34.86 29.98
N PRO A 87 16.31 -35.10 28.91
CA PRO A 87 15.75 -35.28 27.58
C PRO A 87 14.74 -36.44 27.56
N VAL A 88 13.60 -36.21 26.93
CA VAL A 88 12.51 -37.20 26.79
C VAL A 88 12.38 -37.69 25.35
N PRO A 89 11.69 -38.82 25.09
CA PRO A 89 11.47 -39.33 23.74
C PRO A 89 10.73 -38.37 22.81
N GLN A 90 9.87 -37.49 23.37
CA GLN A 90 9.14 -36.47 22.62
C GLN A 90 10.07 -35.31 22.22
N LYS A 91 10.85 -35.49 21.15
CA LYS A 91 11.90 -34.55 20.72
C LYS A 91 11.55 -33.05 20.72
N TRP A 92 10.32 -32.68 20.37
CA TRP A 92 9.90 -31.28 20.28
C TRP A 92 9.88 -30.55 21.63
N VAL A 93 9.61 -31.25 22.74
CA VAL A 93 9.55 -30.61 24.06
C VAL A 93 10.95 -30.42 24.66
N ASN A 94 11.96 -31.19 24.18
CA ASN A 94 13.33 -31.11 24.69
C ASN A 94 13.93 -29.70 24.54
N TYR A 95 13.57 -28.97 23.48
CA TYR A 95 13.95 -27.56 23.30
C TYR A 95 13.45 -26.65 24.43
N MET A 96 12.26 -26.90 24.97
CA MET A 96 11.68 -26.12 26.06
C MET A 96 12.16 -26.63 27.43
N LEU A 97 12.31 -27.95 27.60
CA LEU A 97 12.84 -28.52 28.85
C LEU A 97 14.27 -28.05 29.13
N GLY A 98 15.12 -27.98 28.10
CA GLY A 98 16.47 -27.46 28.26
C GLY A 98 16.50 -25.97 28.62
N VAL A 99 15.56 -25.16 28.12
CA VAL A 99 15.43 -23.76 28.55
C VAL A 99 15.08 -23.66 30.04
N ILE A 100 14.14 -24.47 30.54
CA ILE A 100 13.81 -24.49 31.98
C ILE A 100 15.05 -24.88 32.80
N ASP A 101 15.75 -25.94 32.40
CA ASP A 101 16.95 -26.41 33.08
C ASP A 101 18.07 -25.34 33.12
N GLU A 102 18.33 -24.66 32.01
CA GLU A 102 19.34 -23.60 31.92
C GLU A 102 18.97 -22.32 32.67
N ILE A 103 17.67 -22.02 32.82
CA ILE A 103 17.18 -20.97 33.73
C ILE A 103 17.42 -21.37 35.19
N LYS A 104 17.12 -22.63 35.56
CA LYS A 104 17.35 -23.15 36.92
C LYS A 104 18.81 -23.13 37.32
N LYS A 105 19.73 -23.50 36.41
CA LYS A 105 21.19 -23.43 36.63
C LYS A 105 21.69 -22.03 36.95
N GLN A 106 20.93 -20.99 36.59
CA GLN A 106 21.23 -19.59 36.94
C GLN A 106 20.65 -19.17 38.29
N GLY A 107 20.10 -20.10 39.08
CA GLY A 107 19.51 -19.83 40.38
C GLY A 107 18.16 -19.11 40.30
N LYS A 108 17.48 -19.16 39.15
CA LYS A 108 16.17 -18.54 38.91
C LYS A 108 15.08 -19.61 39.00
N GLY A 109 14.08 -19.38 39.83
CA GLY A 109 12.90 -20.24 39.94
C GLY A 109 11.79 -19.81 39.00
N ILE A 110 11.04 -20.77 38.46
CA ILE A 110 9.82 -20.52 37.69
C ILE A 110 8.65 -21.25 38.35
N GLY A 111 7.44 -20.69 38.23
CA GLY A 111 6.20 -21.32 38.68
C GLY A 111 5.52 -22.13 37.58
N GLY A 112 4.32 -22.64 37.87
CA GLY A 112 3.49 -23.31 36.87
C GLY A 112 2.94 -22.35 35.82
N PHE A 113 2.71 -22.86 34.62
CA PHE A 113 2.12 -22.12 33.51
C PHE A 113 1.45 -23.07 32.53
N LYS A 114 0.48 -22.54 31.78
CA LYS A 114 -0.11 -23.18 30.61
C LYS A 114 0.31 -22.43 29.38
N MET A 115 0.67 -23.15 28.32
CA MET A 115 1.18 -22.55 27.09
C MET A 115 0.69 -23.30 25.87
N ALA A 116 0.15 -22.55 24.90
CA ALA A 116 -0.07 -23.04 23.55
C ALA A 116 0.96 -22.41 22.59
N VAL A 117 1.49 -23.22 21.69
CA VAL A 117 2.52 -22.83 20.72
C VAL A 117 2.08 -23.21 19.31
N SER A 118 2.22 -22.27 18.36
CA SER A 118 2.04 -22.49 16.92
C SER A 118 3.08 -21.68 16.15
N SER A 119 3.43 -22.11 14.94
CA SER A 119 4.47 -21.50 14.13
C SER A 119 4.10 -21.45 12.64
N ASP A 120 4.40 -20.33 11.99
CA ASP A 120 4.40 -20.23 10.53
C ASP A 120 5.81 -20.31 9.92
N ILE A 121 6.84 -20.60 10.74
CA ILE A 121 8.20 -20.90 10.30
C ILE A 121 8.21 -22.32 9.70
N PRO A 122 8.61 -22.49 8.44
CA PRO A 122 8.69 -23.80 7.82
C PRO A 122 9.69 -24.73 8.53
N MET A 123 9.19 -25.84 9.09
CA MET A 123 10.02 -26.81 9.79
C MET A 123 11.08 -27.43 8.88
N GLY A 124 12.35 -27.32 9.28
CA GLY A 124 13.47 -27.97 8.60
C GLY A 124 13.83 -27.35 7.24
N ALA A 125 13.41 -26.12 6.97
CA ALA A 125 13.83 -25.34 5.80
C ALA A 125 15.12 -24.52 6.05
N GLY A 126 15.78 -24.72 7.20
CA GLY A 126 16.97 -23.94 7.56
C GLY A 126 16.68 -22.52 8.02
N LEU A 127 15.45 -22.23 8.48
CA LEU A 127 14.98 -20.91 8.95
C LEU A 127 15.00 -20.74 10.49
N SER A 128 15.73 -21.61 11.20
CA SER A 128 15.89 -21.61 12.67
C SER A 128 14.60 -21.67 13.49
N SER A 129 13.69 -22.59 13.13
CA SER A 129 12.49 -22.83 13.95
C SER A 129 12.81 -23.29 15.38
N SER A 130 13.93 -24.00 15.62
CA SER A 130 14.37 -24.41 16.97
C SER A 130 14.83 -23.22 17.80
N ALA A 131 15.74 -22.41 17.28
CA ALA A 131 16.20 -21.20 17.97
C ALA A 131 15.06 -20.23 18.29
N ALA A 132 14.11 -20.05 17.35
CA ALA A 132 12.92 -19.23 17.58
C ALA A 132 12.06 -19.78 18.72
N LEU A 133 11.88 -21.11 18.79
CA LEU A 133 11.14 -21.78 19.86
C LEU A 133 11.85 -21.61 21.21
N GLU A 134 13.14 -21.87 21.28
CA GLU A 134 13.96 -21.79 22.49
C GLU A 134 14.04 -20.37 23.05
N CYS A 135 14.43 -19.41 22.21
CA CYS A 135 14.61 -18.02 22.60
C CYS A 135 13.28 -17.36 22.92
N GLY A 136 12.23 -17.67 22.14
CA GLY A 136 10.88 -17.20 22.39
C GLY A 136 10.34 -17.69 23.72
N PHE A 137 10.55 -18.96 24.03
CA PHE A 137 10.13 -19.54 25.29
C PHE A 137 10.93 -18.99 26.48
N ALA A 138 12.26 -18.86 26.34
CA ALA A 138 13.11 -18.24 27.36
C ALA A 138 12.67 -16.80 27.66
N PHE A 139 12.38 -16.01 26.62
CA PHE A 139 11.88 -14.64 26.75
C PHE A 139 10.48 -14.59 27.40
N ALA A 140 9.59 -15.52 27.04
CA ALA A 140 8.27 -15.63 27.65
C ALA A 140 8.38 -15.90 29.16
N LEU A 141 9.20 -16.88 29.56
CA LEU A 141 9.46 -17.19 30.97
C LEU A 141 10.10 -16.02 31.73
N ASP A 142 11.12 -15.38 31.14
CA ASP A 142 11.74 -14.20 31.73
C ASP A 142 10.74 -13.07 31.95
N SER A 143 9.85 -12.84 30.98
CA SER A 143 8.84 -11.78 31.03
C SER A 143 7.76 -12.05 32.08
N ILE A 144 7.15 -13.24 32.08
CA ILE A 144 6.02 -13.56 32.98
C ILE A 144 6.47 -13.77 34.44
N PHE A 145 7.68 -14.28 34.66
CA PHE A 145 8.24 -14.49 36.00
C PHE A 145 9.20 -13.36 36.44
N GLN A 146 9.39 -12.34 35.60
CA GLN A 146 10.23 -11.17 35.88
C GLN A 146 11.65 -11.55 36.34
N LEU A 147 12.28 -12.49 35.62
CA LEU A 147 13.56 -13.09 36.04
C LEU A 147 14.74 -12.13 35.88
N GLY A 148 14.64 -11.12 35.02
CA GLY A 148 15.65 -10.09 34.79
C GLY A 148 16.86 -10.60 34.02
N ILE A 149 16.65 -11.56 33.12
CA ILE A 149 17.69 -12.16 32.27
C ILE A 149 17.96 -11.23 31.09
N LYS A 150 19.22 -10.86 30.89
CA LYS A 150 19.63 -10.02 29.75
C LYS A 150 19.47 -10.77 28.43
N LYS A 151 19.19 -10.05 27.33
CA LYS A 151 18.96 -10.63 26.00
C LYS A 151 20.09 -11.53 25.51
N GLU A 152 21.35 -11.15 25.75
CA GLU A 152 22.52 -11.94 25.38
C GLU A 152 22.49 -13.30 26.08
N LYS A 153 22.05 -13.31 27.34
CA LYS A 153 21.93 -14.54 28.12
C LYS A 153 20.74 -15.38 27.68
N LEU A 154 19.64 -14.78 27.21
CA LEU A 154 18.52 -15.52 26.60
C LEU A 154 18.97 -16.29 25.36
N ALA A 155 19.78 -15.67 24.49
CA ALA A 155 20.33 -16.36 23.32
C ALA A 155 21.24 -17.53 23.71
N LEU A 156 22.10 -17.35 24.73
CA LEU A 156 22.95 -18.41 25.27
C LEU A 156 22.17 -19.55 25.94
N ILE A 157 21.06 -19.24 26.62
CA ILE A 157 20.14 -20.24 27.18
C ILE A 157 19.55 -21.10 26.07
N GLY A 158 19.09 -20.47 24.98
CA GLY A 158 18.56 -21.20 23.82
C GLY A 158 19.62 -22.14 23.24
N GLN A 159 20.83 -21.63 22.99
CA GLN A 159 21.94 -22.43 22.46
C GLN A 159 22.27 -23.62 23.37
N ALA A 160 22.36 -23.38 24.69
CA ALA A 160 22.66 -24.45 25.65
C ALA A 160 21.54 -25.51 25.70
N SER A 161 20.27 -25.11 25.56
CA SER A 161 19.15 -26.04 25.40
C SER A 161 19.32 -26.93 24.17
N GLU A 162 19.68 -26.34 23.03
CA GLU A 162 19.91 -27.07 21.78
C GLU A 162 21.06 -28.09 21.94
N HIS A 163 22.13 -27.72 22.64
CA HIS A 163 23.30 -28.59 22.89
C HIS A 163 22.98 -29.72 23.86
N HIS A 164 22.38 -29.43 25.02
CA HIS A 164 22.25 -30.36 26.13
C HIS A 164 20.99 -31.23 26.04
N PHE A 165 19.91 -30.73 25.45
CA PHE A 165 18.63 -31.44 25.39
C PHE A 165 18.22 -31.89 23.99
N ALA A 166 18.44 -31.05 22.96
CA ALA A 166 18.15 -31.46 21.58
C ALA A 166 19.29 -32.28 20.95
N GLY A 167 20.52 -32.11 21.46
CA GLY A 167 21.71 -32.85 21.03
C GLY A 167 22.37 -32.30 19.77
N VAL A 168 22.13 -31.03 19.43
CA VAL A 168 22.67 -30.38 18.23
C VAL A 168 23.69 -29.31 18.66
N LYS A 169 24.95 -29.45 18.24
CA LYS A 169 26.04 -28.53 18.57
C LYS A 169 26.12 -27.34 17.60
N CYS A 170 25.13 -26.44 17.66
CA CYS A 170 25.04 -25.25 16.81
C CYS A 170 25.91 -24.07 17.30
N GLY A 171 26.20 -23.12 16.39
CA GLY A 171 26.74 -21.80 16.74
C GLY A 171 25.70 -20.89 17.42
N ILE A 172 26.08 -19.65 17.75
CA ILE A 172 25.20 -18.70 18.48
C ILE A 172 24.31 -17.85 17.55
N MET A 173 24.62 -17.83 16.25
CA MET A 173 24.02 -16.94 15.25
C MET A 173 22.50 -16.99 15.24
N ASP A 174 21.93 -18.20 15.27
CA ASP A 174 20.49 -18.42 15.10
C ASP A 174 19.70 -17.83 16.26
N GLN A 175 20.13 -18.14 17.48
CA GLN A 175 19.56 -17.62 18.72
C GLN A 175 19.74 -16.11 18.81
N PHE A 176 20.94 -15.61 18.47
CA PHE A 176 21.24 -14.19 18.51
C PHE A 176 20.35 -13.40 17.56
N ALA A 177 20.22 -13.85 16.31
CA ALA A 177 19.37 -13.20 15.31
C ALA A 177 17.90 -13.19 15.72
N SER A 178 17.40 -14.29 16.30
CA SER A 178 16.01 -14.39 16.77
C SER A 178 15.73 -13.38 17.88
N VAL A 179 16.63 -13.22 18.86
CA VAL A 179 16.43 -12.31 20.02
C VAL A 179 16.71 -10.83 19.68
N PHE A 180 17.74 -10.56 18.88
CA PHE A 180 18.25 -9.20 18.63
C PHE A 180 17.79 -8.58 17.31
N GLY A 181 16.98 -9.30 16.52
CA GLY A 181 16.41 -8.79 15.28
C GLY A 181 15.77 -7.41 15.44
N LYS A 182 15.87 -6.60 14.38
CA LYS A 182 15.22 -5.30 14.29
C LYS A 182 14.63 -5.13 12.91
N ASP A 183 13.44 -4.53 12.86
CA ASP A 183 12.78 -4.23 11.59
C ASP A 183 13.73 -3.48 10.65
N ARG A 184 13.79 -3.94 9.40
CA ARG A 184 14.64 -3.40 8.32
C ARG A 184 16.12 -3.26 8.67
N LYS A 185 16.67 -4.08 9.57
CA LYS A 185 18.09 -4.07 9.93
C LYS A 185 18.70 -5.48 9.94
N VAL A 186 19.90 -5.61 9.41
CA VAL A 186 20.74 -6.80 9.54
C VAL A 186 21.73 -6.63 10.70
N ILE A 187 22.22 -7.74 11.25
CA ILE A 187 23.15 -7.75 12.38
C ILE A 187 24.49 -8.25 11.88
N LYS A 188 25.53 -7.40 11.89
CA LYS A 188 26.91 -7.91 11.76
C LYS A 188 27.34 -8.37 13.15
N LEU A 189 27.39 -9.68 13.35
CA LEU A 189 27.72 -10.32 14.62
C LEU A 189 29.15 -10.87 14.59
N ASP A 190 29.92 -10.51 15.60
CA ASP A 190 31.18 -11.14 15.96
C ASP A 190 30.90 -12.42 16.76
N CYS A 191 31.14 -13.59 16.16
CA CYS A 191 30.85 -14.86 16.84
C CYS A 191 31.84 -15.20 17.97
N SER A 192 32.96 -14.48 18.08
CA SER A 192 33.97 -14.70 19.13
C SER A 192 33.70 -13.88 20.38
N THR A 193 33.32 -12.60 20.23
CA THR A 193 33.10 -11.68 21.36
C THR A 193 31.63 -11.46 21.68
N LEU A 194 30.73 -11.81 20.76
CA LEU A 194 29.31 -11.42 20.75
C LEU A 194 29.08 -9.92 20.55
N ASP A 195 30.11 -9.16 20.16
CA ASP A 195 29.94 -7.77 19.74
C ASP A 195 29.14 -7.71 18.44
N TYR A 196 28.30 -6.70 18.29
CA TYR A 196 27.44 -6.59 17.13
C TYR A 196 27.14 -5.16 16.74
N SER A 197 26.85 -4.97 15.46
CA SER A 197 26.44 -3.70 14.88
C SER A 197 25.26 -3.90 13.95
N TYR A 198 24.37 -2.91 13.89
CA TYR A 198 23.22 -2.94 12.99
C TYR A 198 23.53 -2.16 11.72
N TYR A 199 23.14 -2.71 10.58
CA TYR A 199 23.15 -2.04 9.29
C TYR A 199 21.72 -1.98 8.74
N ASP A 200 21.36 -0.84 8.15
CA ASP A 200 20.05 -0.66 7.52
C ASP A 200 19.93 -1.57 6.29
N ALA A 201 18.78 -2.21 6.15
CA ALA A 201 18.43 -3.09 5.04
C ALA A 201 17.06 -2.70 4.50
N ARG A 202 17.02 -1.55 3.82
CA ARG A 202 15.81 -1.03 3.18
C ARG A 202 15.61 -1.73 1.84
N MET A 203 14.74 -2.72 1.85
CA MET A 203 14.47 -3.59 0.70
C MET A 203 13.18 -3.13 -0.02
N ASP A 204 13.03 -1.84 -0.34
CA ASP A 204 11.77 -1.33 -0.88
C ASP A 204 11.50 -1.91 -2.29
N ASP A 205 12.46 -1.77 -3.21
CA ASP A 205 12.36 -2.28 -4.58
C ASP A 205 12.87 -3.71 -4.78
N HIS A 206 13.47 -4.31 -3.74
CA HIS A 206 14.06 -5.65 -3.78
C HIS A 206 13.47 -6.54 -2.70
N CYS A 207 13.59 -7.86 -2.83
CA CYS A 207 13.20 -8.80 -1.80
C CYS A 207 14.13 -10.01 -1.78
N PHE A 208 14.13 -10.72 -0.64
CA PHE A 208 14.72 -12.04 -0.54
C PHE A 208 13.67 -13.11 -0.75
N ILE A 209 13.98 -14.04 -1.65
CA ILE A 209 13.15 -15.21 -1.94
C ILE A 209 13.97 -16.45 -1.63
N LEU A 210 13.39 -17.34 -0.83
CA LEU A 210 14.00 -18.62 -0.49
C LEU A 210 13.41 -19.74 -1.35
N PHE A 211 14.28 -20.49 -2.03
CA PHE A 211 13.90 -21.70 -2.76
C PHE A 211 14.39 -22.93 -2.00
N ASP A 212 13.46 -23.68 -1.40
CA ASP A 212 13.73 -24.92 -0.68
C ASP A 212 13.81 -26.07 -1.67
N SER A 213 15.01 -26.62 -1.85
CA SER A 213 15.30 -27.79 -2.68
C SER A 213 14.49 -29.01 -2.28
N ARG A 214 14.02 -29.08 -1.02
CA ARG A 214 13.38 -30.23 -0.37
C ARG A 214 14.27 -31.47 -0.31
N VAL A 215 15.55 -31.32 -0.61
CA VAL A 215 16.56 -32.36 -0.47
C VAL A 215 17.20 -32.22 0.91
N LYS A 216 17.38 -33.38 1.57
CA LYS A 216 18.08 -33.49 2.85
C LYS A 216 19.08 -34.62 2.77
N HIS A 217 20.36 -34.29 2.77
CA HIS A 217 21.41 -35.25 3.11
C HIS A 217 21.62 -35.19 4.63
N SER A 218 21.60 -36.33 5.33
CA SER A 218 21.51 -36.33 6.80
C SER A 218 22.73 -35.67 7.46
N HIS A 219 22.53 -34.75 8.42
CA HIS A 219 23.61 -33.98 9.06
C HIS A 219 24.71 -34.87 9.69
N LEU A 220 24.35 -36.03 10.23
CA LEU A 220 25.27 -37.01 10.83
C LEU A 220 26.15 -37.75 9.80
N THR A 221 25.78 -37.73 8.51
CA THR A 221 26.55 -38.31 7.40
C THR A 221 27.04 -37.26 6.39
N SER A 222 26.80 -35.97 6.65
CA SER A 222 26.92 -34.88 5.67
C SER A 222 28.31 -34.22 5.55
N GLY A 223 29.29 -34.60 6.36
CA GLY A 223 30.63 -34.00 6.29
C GLY A 223 30.78 -32.63 6.97
N TYR A 224 29.77 -32.10 7.67
CA TYR A 224 29.89 -30.86 8.46
C TYR A 224 31.03 -30.93 9.49
N ASN A 225 31.14 -32.03 10.24
CA ASN A 225 32.24 -32.23 11.19
C ASN A 225 33.60 -32.36 10.48
N ASP A 226 33.61 -32.93 9.27
CA ASP A 226 34.83 -33.05 8.48
C ASP A 226 35.35 -31.66 8.08
N ARG A 227 34.47 -30.75 7.63
CA ARG A 227 34.81 -29.34 7.34
C ARG A 227 35.40 -28.63 8.55
N ARG A 228 34.78 -28.81 9.72
CA ARG A 228 35.30 -28.24 10.96
C ARG A 228 36.70 -28.75 11.28
N ASN A 229 36.90 -30.07 11.23
CA ASN A 229 38.23 -30.66 11.47
C ASN A 229 39.28 -30.22 10.43
N GLU A 230 38.88 -30.06 9.16
CA GLU A 230 39.75 -29.57 8.07
C GLU A 230 40.24 -28.13 8.36
N VAL A 231 39.33 -27.25 8.78
CA VAL A 231 39.64 -25.85 9.09
C VAL A 231 40.40 -25.71 10.42
N ASP A 232 40.05 -26.49 11.44
CA ASP A 232 40.77 -26.56 12.73
C ASP A 232 42.23 -26.95 12.50
N ARG A 233 42.48 -27.98 11.68
CA ARG A 233 43.84 -28.37 11.29
C ARG A 233 44.54 -27.27 10.50
N GLY A 234 43.82 -26.58 9.62
CA GLY A 234 44.36 -25.47 8.85
C GLY A 234 44.88 -24.33 9.74
N ILE A 235 44.09 -23.90 10.72
CA ILE A 235 44.51 -22.83 11.63
C ILE A 235 45.66 -23.24 12.55
N GLU A 236 45.74 -24.51 12.95
CA GLU A 236 46.90 -25.03 13.70
C GLU A 236 48.21 -24.93 12.89
N ILE A 237 48.17 -25.32 11.61
CA ILE A 237 49.34 -25.20 10.71
C ILE A 237 49.72 -23.73 10.51
N ILE A 238 48.73 -22.86 10.31
CA ILE A 238 48.97 -21.41 10.13
C ILE A 238 49.62 -20.80 11.38
N LYS A 239 49.12 -21.12 12.57
CA LYS A 239 49.69 -20.66 13.85
C LYS A 239 51.12 -21.14 14.09
N ALA A 240 51.45 -22.34 13.61
CA ALA A 240 52.81 -22.86 13.69
C ALA A 240 53.78 -22.10 12.76
N GLY A 241 53.31 -21.65 11.59
CA GLY A 241 54.08 -20.83 10.66
C GLY A 241 54.15 -19.34 11.02
N PHE A 242 53.08 -18.81 11.65
CA PHE A 242 52.91 -17.40 12.01
C PHE A 242 52.37 -17.27 13.45
N PRO A 243 53.26 -17.22 14.47
CA PRO A 243 52.87 -17.20 15.89
C PRO A 243 52.02 -15.98 16.31
N GLU A 244 52.00 -14.92 15.52
CA GLU A 244 51.17 -13.73 15.73
C GLU A 244 49.68 -13.96 15.44
N VAL A 245 49.33 -14.99 14.66
CA VAL A 245 47.96 -15.33 14.28
C VAL A 245 47.22 -15.94 15.46
N LYS A 246 46.06 -15.39 15.82
CA LYS A 246 45.22 -15.91 16.93
C LYS A 246 44.01 -16.67 16.42
N GLY A 247 43.48 -16.29 15.26
CA GLY A 247 42.41 -16.97 14.54
C GLY A 247 42.43 -16.56 13.07
N PHE A 248 41.37 -16.88 12.33
CA PHE A 248 41.32 -16.60 10.88
C PHE A 248 41.30 -15.11 10.51
N ARG A 249 41.01 -14.22 11.47
CA ARG A 249 40.95 -12.77 11.22
C ARG A 249 42.31 -12.14 10.95
N GLU A 250 43.37 -12.71 11.51
CA GLU A 250 44.74 -12.22 11.28
C GLU A 250 45.39 -12.89 10.06
N VAL A 251 44.72 -13.86 9.42
CA VAL A 251 45.28 -14.62 8.30
C VAL A 251 45.10 -13.84 6.99
N THR A 252 46.20 -13.60 6.29
CA THR A 252 46.20 -12.96 4.97
C THR A 252 46.35 -13.98 3.84
N HIS A 253 45.97 -13.61 2.61
CA HIS A 253 46.22 -14.44 1.43
C HIS A 253 47.71 -14.75 1.22
N GLU A 254 48.61 -13.83 1.57
CA GLU A 254 50.07 -14.04 1.48
C GLU A 254 50.55 -15.13 2.46
N MET A 255 50.04 -15.13 3.69
CA MET A 255 50.33 -16.18 4.68
C MET A 255 49.83 -17.55 4.22
N LEU A 256 48.62 -17.62 3.63
CA LEU A 256 48.09 -18.87 3.09
C LEU A 256 48.93 -19.40 1.92
N GLU A 257 49.33 -18.53 0.98
CA GLU A 257 50.12 -18.94 -0.17
C GLU A 257 51.51 -19.42 0.25
N HIS A 258 52.12 -18.78 1.26
CA HIS A 258 53.40 -19.21 1.83
C HIS A 258 53.34 -20.64 2.40
N LEU A 259 52.22 -21.00 3.04
CA LEU A 259 52.01 -22.31 3.67
C LEU A 259 51.27 -23.32 2.78
N ARG A 260 51.09 -23.02 1.48
CA ARG A 260 50.25 -23.83 0.58
C ARG A 260 50.70 -25.29 0.50
N THR A 261 52.01 -25.53 0.49
CA THR A 261 52.55 -26.90 0.46
C THR A 261 52.28 -27.65 1.76
N ASP A 262 52.40 -26.98 2.92
CA ASP A 262 52.21 -27.59 4.24
C ASP A 262 50.73 -27.86 4.56
N LEU A 263 49.84 -26.96 4.12
CA LEU A 263 48.39 -27.14 4.23
C LEU A 263 47.89 -28.26 3.31
N GLY A 264 48.46 -28.38 2.10
CA GLY A 264 47.92 -29.19 1.03
C GLY A 264 46.66 -28.57 0.41
N GLU A 265 46.37 -28.94 -0.84
CA GLU A 265 45.37 -28.23 -1.66
C GLU A 265 43.94 -28.26 -1.08
N LEU A 266 43.56 -29.34 -0.37
CA LEU A 266 42.25 -29.43 0.26
C LEU A 266 42.08 -28.40 1.39
N ILE A 267 42.96 -28.43 2.39
CA ILE A 267 42.89 -27.54 3.56
C ILE A 267 43.14 -26.09 3.14
N PHE A 268 44.04 -25.86 2.18
CA PHE A 268 44.28 -24.54 1.60
C PHE A 268 42.98 -23.92 1.06
N ARG A 269 42.20 -24.65 0.26
CA ARG A 269 40.90 -24.16 -0.26
C ARG A 269 39.91 -23.86 0.86
N ARG A 270 39.83 -24.70 1.90
CA ARG A 270 38.96 -24.46 3.06
C ARG A 270 39.35 -23.18 3.80
N CYS A 271 40.64 -23.00 4.09
CA CYS A 271 41.14 -21.80 4.78
C CYS A 271 40.95 -20.54 3.93
N ARG A 272 41.20 -20.62 2.61
CA ARG A 272 40.96 -19.51 1.67
C ARG A 272 39.51 -19.06 1.72
N TYR A 273 38.56 -20.00 1.66
CA TYR A 273 37.14 -19.68 1.75
C TYR A 273 36.84 -18.88 3.02
N ILE A 274 37.33 -19.33 4.18
CA ILE A 274 37.07 -18.67 5.47
C ILE A 274 37.56 -17.22 5.48
N ILE A 275 38.81 -16.96 5.09
CA ILE A 275 39.35 -15.59 5.12
C ILE A 275 38.62 -14.65 4.15
N GLU A 276 38.23 -15.17 2.98
CA GLU A 276 37.50 -14.38 2.00
C GLU A 276 36.06 -14.14 2.44
N GLU A 277 35.42 -15.14 3.07
CA GLU A 277 34.04 -15.03 3.54
C GLU A 277 33.92 -14.02 4.70
N ILE A 278 34.89 -14.01 5.63
CA ILE A 278 34.98 -12.98 6.67
C ILE A 278 35.01 -11.58 6.04
N SER A 279 35.84 -11.39 5.00
CA SER A 279 35.94 -10.11 4.27
C SER A 279 34.64 -9.77 3.51
N ARG A 280 33.98 -10.76 2.91
CA ARG A 280 32.73 -10.58 2.17
C ARG A 280 31.57 -10.16 3.08
N VAL A 281 31.52 -10.66 4.32
CA VAL A 281 30.51 -10.28 5.31
C VAL A 281 30.55 -8.78 5.59
N GLU A 282 31.74 -8.22 5.79
CA GLU A 282 31.89 -6.79 6.03
C GLU A 282 31.50 -5.95 4.80
N ALA A 283 31.91 -6.39 3.61
CA ALA A 283 31.54 -5.74 2.36
C ALA A 283 30.02 -5.78 2.10
N ALA A 284 29.35 -6.88 2.45
CA ALA A 284 27.91 -7.04 2.28
C ALA A 284 27.12 -6.14 3.24
N ALA A 285 27.59 -5.97 4.48
CA ALA A 285 26.98 -5.06 5.44
C ALA A 285 26.98 -3.61 4.92
N VAL A 286 28.10 -3.18 4.33
CA VAL A 286 28.22 -1.86 3.68
C VAL A 286 27.32 -1.78 2.44
N ALA A 287 27.33 -2.78 1.56
CA ALA A 287 26.50 -2.79 0.36
C ALA A 287 25.00 -2.71 0.67
N LEU A 288 24.53 -3.36 1.74
CA LEU A 288 23.15 -3.24 2.22
C LEU A 288 22.84 -1.83 2.73
N GLN A 289 23.72 -1.26 3.57
CA GLN A 289 23.56 0.08 4.12
C GLN A 289 23.49 1.15 3.03
N ASP A 290 24.30 1.00 1.99
CA ASP A 290 24.36 1.90 0.84
C ASP A 290 23.32 1.57 -0.25
N GLN A 291 22.52 0.52 -0.07
CA GLN A 291 21.54 0.01 -1.03
C GLN A 291 22.15 -0.36 -2.41
N ASP A 292 23.43 -0.74 -2.44
CA ASP A 292 24.10 -1.26 -3.63
C ASP A 292 23.78 -2.75 -3.82
N PHE A 293 22.55 -3.03 -4.26
CA PHE A 293 22.06 -4.39 -4.48
C PHE A 293 22.81 -5.15 -5.57
N LYS A 294 23.45 -4.43 -6.50
CA LYS A 294 24.31 -5.04 -7.51
C LYS A 294 25.59 -5.56 -6.89
N ARG A 295 26.24 -4.78 -6.02
CA ARG A 295 27.41 -5.23 -5.27
C ARG A 295 27.06 -6.34 -4.30
N LEU A 296 25.95 -6.21 -3.57
CA LEU A 296 25.45 -7.26 -2.69
C LEU A 296 25.23 -8.57 -3.47
N GLY A 297 24.54 -8.51 -4.60
CA GLY A 297 24.31 -9.67 -5.46
C GLY A 297 25.60 -10.33 -5.95
N THR A 298 26.62 -9.53 -6.30
CA THR A 298 27.95 -10.04 -6.65
C THR A 298 28.59 -10.81 -5.50
N LEU A 299 28.53 -10.25 -4.27
CA LEU A 299 29.07 -10.89 -3.07
C LEU A 299 28.34 -12.21 -2.75
N LEU A 300 27.00 -12.24 -2.89
CA LEU A 300 26.22 -13.48 -2.74
C LEU A 300 26.71 -14.57 -3.69
N ASN A 301 26.92 -14.23 -4.96
CA ASN A 301 27.38 -15.18 -5.99
C ASN A 301 28.80 -15.69 -5.68
N GLU A 302 29.71 -14.81 -5.27
CA GLU A 302 31.07 -15.16 -4.86
C GLU A 302 31.07 -16.12 -3.68
N THR A 303 30.23 -15.85 -2.69
CA THR A 303 30.03 -16.75 -1.55
C THR A 303 29.48 -18.10 -1.96
N HIS A 304 28.50 -18.15 -2.86
CA HIS A 304 27.99 -19.44 -3.36
C HIS A 304 29.10 -20.25 -4.03
N ARG A 305 29.89 -19.62 -4.89
CA ARG A 305 31.03 -20.26 -5.55
C ARG A 305 32.02 -20.80 -4.51
N GLY A 306 32.32 -20.01 -3.48
CA GLY A 306 33.16 -20.43 -2.35
C GLY A 306 32.59 -21.66 -1.65
N LEU A 307 31.30 -21.67 -1.33
CA LEU A 307 30.63 -22.79 -0.67
C LEU A 307 30.55 -24.06 -1.53
N SER A 308 30.34 -23.91 -2.84
CA SER A 308 30.25 -25.04 -3.78
C SER A 308 31.63 -25.62 -4.11
N GLN A 309 32.61 -24.76 -4.46
CA GLN A 309 33.89 -25.19 -5.04
C GLN A 309 35.04 -25.23 -4.03
N ASP A 310 35.10 -24.28 -3.11
CA ASP A 310 36.22 -24.15 -2.16
C ASP A 310 35.93 -24.80 -0.84
N TYR A 311 34.69 -24.77 -0.37
CA TYR A 311 34.23 -25.38 0.87
C TYR A 311 33.46 -26.68 0.64
N GLU A 312 32.97 -26.96 -0.58
CA GLU A 312 32.27 -28.21 -0.96
C GLU A 312 31.17 -28.63 0.04
N VAL A 313 30.26 -27.71 0.32
CA VAL A 313 29.07 -27.94 1.16
C VAL A 313 27.76 -27.73 0.39
N SER A 314 27.82 -27.33 -0.88
CA SER A 314 26.63 -27.29 -1.73
C SER A 314 26.23 -28.70 -2.21
N CYS A 315 25.19 -28.78 -3.04
CA CYS A 315 24.79 -30.00 -3.75
C CYS A 315 24.26 -29.66 -5.13
N THR A 316 24.10 -30.67 -5.99
CA THR A 316 23.63 -30.52 -7.37
C THR A 316 22.34 -29.70 -7.48
N GLU A 317 21.41 -29.92 -6.56
CA GLU A 317 20.12 -29.22 -6.51
C GLU A 317 20.26 -27.74 -6.14
N LEU A 318 21.12 -27.43 -5.16
CA LEU A 318 21.36 -26.05 -4.74
C LEU A 318 22.14 -25.27 -5.80
N ASP A 319 23.16 -25.88 -6.39
CA ASP A 319 23.95 -25.28 -7.47
C ASP A 319 23.05 -25.00 -8.68
N PHE A 320 22.18 -25.96 -9.05
CA PHE A 320 21.19 -25.72 -10.09
C PHE A 320 20.24 -24.58 -9.75
N LEU A 321 19.70 -24.53 -8.52
CA LEU A 321 18.77 -23.47 -8.12
C LEU A 321 19.42 -22.09 -8.25
N VAL A 322 20.67 -21.95 -7.82
CA VAL A 322 21.41 -20.69 -7.95
C VAL A 322 21.68 -20.36 -9.42
N GLU A 323 22.20 -21.29 -10.20
CA GLU A 323 22.50 -21.06 -11.62
C GLU A 323 21.24 -20.73 -12.45
N ALA A 324 20.13 -21.41 -12.18
CA ALA A 324 18.86 -21.16 -12.86
C ALA A 324 18.33 -19.77 -12.50
N THR A 325 18.40 -19.39 -11.21
CA THR A 325 17.92 -18.10 -10.73
C THR A 325 18.75 -16.94 -11.29
N LEU A 326 20.08 -17.08 -11.37
CA LEU A 326 20.97 -16.05 -11.93
C LEU A 326 20.75 -15.77 -13.43
N LYS A 327 20.06 -16.65 -14.15
CA LYS A 327 19.71 -16.46 -15.56
C LYS A 327 18.42 -15.66 -15.75
N GLU A 328 17.64 -15.45 -14.68
CA GLU A 328 16.38 -14.71 -14.74
C GLU A 328 16.60 -13.19 -14.76
N LYS A 329 15.69 -12.47 -15.43
CA LYS A 329 15.70 -11.00 -15.42
C LYS A 329 15.23 -10.47 -14.06
N GLY A 330 15.93 -9.45 -13.55
CA GLY A 330 15.64 -8.82 -12.26
C GLY A 330 16.23 -9.55 -11.06
N VAL A 331 17.15 -10.50 -11.26
CA VAL A 331 17.91 -11.14 -10.19
C VAL A 331 19.27 -10.48 -10.04
N CYS A 332 19.60 -10.03 -8.83
CA CYS A 332 20.89 -9.41 -8.53
C CYS A 332 21.94 -10.44 -8.12
N GLY A 333 21.54 -11.45 -7.34
CA GLY A 333 22.44 -12.50 -6.85
C GLY A 333 21.72 -13.60 -6.10
N ALA A 334 22.39 -14.74 -5.94
CA ALA A 334 21.82 -15.93 -5.32
C ALA A 334 22.93 -16.80 -4.71
N ARG A 335 22.60 -17.49 -3.61
CA ARG A 335 23.46 -18.48 -2.96
C ARG A 335 22.65 -19.53 -2.21
N MET A 336 23.22 -20.71 -1.94
CA MET A 336 22.67 -21.65 -0.93
C MET A 336 22.52 -20.95 0.44
N MET A 337 21.82 -21.45 1.46
CA MET A 337 21.74 -20.81 2.78
C MET A 337 21.75 -21.86 3.88
N GLY A 338 22.49 -21.58 4.97
CA GLY A 338 22.64 -22.51 6.10
C GLY A 338 23.74 -23.54 5.88
N GLY A 339 23.64 -24.69 6.57
CA GLY A 339 24.75 -25.67 6.69
C GLY A 339 25.07 -26.51 5.45
N GLY A 340 24.34 -26.34 4.34
CA GLY A 340 24.59 -27.05 3.08
C GLY A 340 24.01 -28.46 2.98
N PHE A 341 24.37 -29.15 1.90
CA PHE A 341 23.94 -30.50 1.54
C PHE A 341 22.41 -30.63 1.38
N GLY A 342 21.80 -29.59 0.83
CA GLY A 342 20.35 -29.42 0.70
C GLY A 342 19.84 -28.20 1.47
N GLY A 343 18.53 -28.10 1.63
CA GLY A 343 17.89 -26.92 2.22
C GLY A 343 17.57 -25.84 1.18
N CYS A 344 17.75 -24.56 1.56
CA CYS A 344 17.32 -23.43 0.74
C CYS A 344 18.48 -22.75 0.00
N SER A 345 18.17 -22.12 -1.13
CA SER A 345 18.91 -20.94 -1.60
C SER A 345 18.21 -19.65 -1.13
N ILE A 346 18.99 -18.59 -0.96
CA ILE A 346 18.53 -17.21 -0.76
C ILE A 346 18.86 -16.41 -2.01
N ASN A 347 17.84 -15.72 -2.54
CA ASN A 347 17.89 -15.06 -3.84
C ASN A 347 17.46 -13.61 -3.69
N LEU A 348 18.32 -12.69 -4.12
CA LEU A 348 18.07 -11.25 -4.13
C LEU A 348 17.45 -10.86 -5.47
N VAL A 349 16.19 -10.45 -5.43
CA VAL A 349 15.37 -10.23 -6.63
C VAL A 349 14.67 -8.88 -6.57
N GLU A 350 14.55 -8.19 -7.70
CA GLU A 350 13.68 -7.04 -7.86
C GLU A 350 12.22 -7.45 -7.55
N ARG A 351 11.57 -6.70 -6.66
CA ARG A 351 10.23 -7.01 -6.16
C ARG A 351 9.20 -7.11 -7.28
N SER A 352 9.32 -6.29 -8.32
CA SER A 352 8.43 -6.28 -9.50
C SER A 352 8.58 -7.53 -10.39
N LYS A 353 9.68 -8.28 -10.28
CA LYS A 353 9.96 -9.48 -11.08
C LYS A 353 9.83 -10.79 -10.28
N ALA A 354 9.65 -10.70 -8.95
CA ALA A 354 9.61 -11.84 -8.04
C ALA A 354 8.71 -13.00 -8.51
N ASP A 355 7.46 -12.72 -8.86
CA ASP A 355 6.50 -13.77 -9.26
C ASP A 355 6.91 -14.50 -10.54
N ASN A 356 7.49 -13.78 -11.51
CA ASN A 356 7.98 -14.36 -12.76
C ASN A 356 9.20 -15.26 -12.51
N VAL A 357 10.14 -14.80 -11.67
CA VAL A 357 11.32 -15.59 -11.27
C VAL A 357 10.88 -16.86 -10.55
N ILE A 358 9.94 -16.75 -9.61
CA ILE A 358 9.39 -17.90 -8.87
C ILE A 358 8.78 -18.92 -9.83
N ALA A 359 7.94 -18.47 -10.77
CA ALA A 359 7.28 -19.35 -11.72
C ALA A 359 8.29 -20.09 -12.60
N SER A 360 9.25 -19.35 -13.19
CA SER A 360 10.23 -19.93 -14.11
C SER A 360 11.18 -20.91 -13.43
N VAL A 361 11.76 -20.54 -12.28
CA VAL A 361 12.69 -21.42 -11.56
C VAL A 361 11.98 -22.67 -11.06
N ARG A 362 10.71 -22.57 -10.63
CA ARG A 362 9.92 -23.71 -10.16
C ARG A 362 9.69 -24.73 -11.27
N GLU A 363 9.36 -24.27 -12.46
CA GLU A 363 9.19 -25.11 -13.64
C GLU A 363 10.50 -25.83 -13.98
N LYS A 364 11.59 -25.08 -14.15
CA LYS A 364 12.92 -25.62 -14.48
C LYS A 364 13.42 -26.64 -13.47
N TYR A 365 13.23 -26.37 -12.17
CA TYR A 365 13.64 -27.28 -11.11
C TYR A 365 12.82 -28.58 -11.12
N LYS A 366 11.51 -28.48 -11.35
CA LYS A 366 10.62 -29.64 -11.47
C LYS A 366 10.95 -30.47 -12.70
N GLU A 367 11.24 -29.85 -13.84
CA GLU A 367 11.64 -30.55 -15.06
C GLU A 367 12.96 -31.31 -14.86
N THR A 368 13.91 -30.72 -14.15
CA THR A 368 15.26 -31.28 -13.98
C THR A 368 15.29 -32.40 -12.94
N PHE A 369 14.66 -32.20 -11.78
CA PHE A 369 14.76 -33.13 -10.64
C PHE A 369 13.47 -33.89 -10.33
N GLY A 370 12.34 -33.54 -10.95
CA GLY A 370 11.03 -34.12 -10.63
C GLY A 370 10.51 -33.72 -9.24
N ILE A 371 11.11 -32.70 -8.60
CA ILE A 371 10.78 -32.27 -7.24
C ILE A 371 10.00 -30.95 -7.28
N ASP A 372 8.82 -30.94 -6.64
CA ASP A 372 8.07 -29.72 -6.39
C ASP A 372 8.69 -28.93 -5.23
N MET A 373 9.54 -27.95 -5.56
CA MET A 373 10.19 -27.08 -4.59
C MET A 373 9.20 -26.20 -3.80
N LYS A 374 9.56 -25.84 -2.57
CA LYS A 374 8.82 -24.85 -1.79
C LYS A 374 9.49 -23.48 -1.92
N VAL A 375 8.67 -22.44 -1.82
CA VAL A 375 9.11 -21.05 -1.99
C VAL A 375 8.64 -20.25 -0.79
N TYR A 376 9.54 -19.48 -0.22
CA TYR A 376 9.24 -18.60 0.91
C TYR A 376 9.70 -17.18 0.58
N GLN A 377 8.75 -16.25 0.53
CA GLN A 377 9.07 -14.83 0.55
C GLN A 377 9.14 -14.38 2.01
N VAL A 378 10.23 -13.70 2.35
CA VAL A 378 10.52 -13.27 3.71
C VAL A 378 10.89 -11.80 3.73
N ASN A 379 10.44 -11.10 4.76
CA ASN A 379 10.82 -9.71 5.03
C ASN A 379 11.63 -9.66 6.33
N ILE A 380 12.63 -8.78 6.38
CA ILE A 380 13.42 -8.56 7.60
C ILE A 380 12.52 -7.93 8.65
N SER A 381 12.53 -8.45 9.87
CA SER A 381 11.62 -8.03 10.92
C SER A 381 12.28 -7.93 12.29
N GLU A 382 11.49 -7.52 13.29
CA GLU A 382 11.90 -7.43 14.68
C GLU A 382 12.16 -8.80 15.32
N GLY A 383 13.03 -8.80 16.33
CA GLY A 383 13.39 -9.96 17.15
C GLY A 383 12.27 -10.40 18.10
N THR A 384 12.60 -11.30 19.01
CA THR A 384 11.67 -11.77 20.04
C THR A 384 11.07 -10.62 20.85
N HIS A 385 9.74 -10.58 20.95
CA HIS A 385 8.99 -9.51 21.60
C HIS A 385 7.67 -10.01 22.21
N ALA A 386 7.12 -9.22 23.14
CA ALA A 386 5.74 -9.38 23.58
C ALA A 386 4.80 -8.76 22.55
N TYR A 387 3.76 -9.50 22.14
CA TYR A 387 2.76 -9.01 21.20
C TYR A 387 1.68 -8.24 21.94
N ASP A 388 1.64 -6.93 21.73
CA ASP A 388 0.54 -6.06 22.16
C ASP A 388 -0.32 -5.75 20.93
N GLU A 389 -1.61 -6.12 20.97
CA GLU A 389 -2.58 -5.86 19.89
C GLU A 389 -2.66 -4.37 19.48
N LYS A 390 -2.08 -3.45 20.27
CA LYS A 390 -2.09 -2.01 20.04
C LYS A 390 -1.07 -1.50 19.01
N GLN A 391 -0.12 -2.29 18.53
CA GLN A 391 0.80 -1.84 17.47
C GLN A 391 0.17 -1.95 16.07
N LYS A 392 -0.66 -0.98 15.70
CA LYS A 392 -1.11 -0.79 14.31
C LYS A 392 -0.01 -0.12 13.49
N THR A 393 0.17 -0.53 12.23
CA THR A 393 0.97 0.18 11.22
C THR A 393 0.61 1.67 11.23
N ALA A 394 1.60 2.56 11.21
CA ALA A 394 1.36 4.00 11.14
C ALA A 394 0.52 4.34 9.91
N PHE A 395 -0.54 5.13 10.09
CA PHE A 395 -1.43 5.50 9.00
C PHE A 395 -0.74 6.45 8.01
N ASP A 396 -0.67 6.06 6.75
CA ASP A 396 -0.26 6.91 5.63
C ASP A 396 -1.45 7.11 4.69
N ARG A 397 -1.85 8.37 4.51
CA ARG A 397 -2.99 8.76 3.66
C ARG A 397 -2.78 8.49 2.17
N ALA A 398 -1.52 8.39 1.71
CA ALA A 398 -1.17 8.15 0.32
C ALA A 398 -1.15 6.65 -0.03
N GLU A 399 -1.09 5.78 0.98
CA GLU A 399 -0.91 4.34 0.81
C GLU A 399 -2.08 3.52 1.35
N HIS A 400 -2.69 3.95 2.45
CA HIS A 400 -3.69 3.17 3.16
C HIS A 400 -5.13 3.59 2.82
N PRO A 401 -6.05 2.61 2.68
CA PRO A 401 -7.48 2.89 2.58
C PRO A 401 -7.98 3.70 3.77
N HIS A 402 -8.80 4.71 3.49
CA HIS A 402 -9.42 5.54 4.51
C HIS A 402 -10.72 6.15 4.01
N ARG A 403 -11.56 6.63 4.94
CA ARG A 403 -12.80 7.31 4.61
C ARG A 403 -12.64 8.82 4.82
N ARG A 404 -13.22 9.62 3.94
CA ARG A 404 -13.29 11.08 4.04
C ARG A 404 -14.73 11.53 4.15
N TYR A 405 -15.00 12.40 5.09
CA TYR A 405 -16.37 12.86 5.36
C TYR A 405 -16.75 13.99 4.40
N ASN A 406 -17.91 13.85 3.77
CA ASN A 406 -18.56 14.89 2.97
C ASN A 406 -19.58 15.62 3.86
N PRO A 407 -19.29 16.83 4.32
CA PRO A 407 -20.19 17.56 5.20
C PRO A 407 -21.39 18.17 4.48
N LEU A 408 -21.38 18.29 3.14
CA LEU A 408 -22.53 18.78 2.38
C LEU A 408 -23.66 17.76 2.38
N LEU A 409 -23.32 16.47 2.30
CA LEU A 409 -24.30 15.39 2.22
C LEU A 409 -24.43 14.60 3.53
N ASP A 410 -23.56 14.79 4.52
CA ASP A 410 -23.51 13.96 5.73
C ASP A 410 -23.28 12.48 5.38
N GLU A 411 -22.20 12.22 4.66
CA GLU A 411 -21.80 10.87 4.25
C GLU A 411 -20.29 10.70 4.21
N TRP A 412 -19.84 9.46 4.03
CA TRP A 412 -18.43 9.12 3.92
C TRP A 412 -18.10 8.65 2.50
N VAL A 413 -16.88 8.95 2.06
CA VAL A 413 -16.33 8.53 0.78
C VAL A 413 -15.09 7.68 1.05
N LEU A 414 -15.06 6.47 0.49
CA LEU A 414 -13.91 5.56 0.58
C LEU A 414 -12.82 5.98 -0.39
N VAL A 415 -11.62 6.25 0.12
CA VAL A 415 -10.41 6.50 -0.67
C VAL A 415 -9.52 5.28 -0.56
N SER A 416 -9.14 4.69 -1.70
CA SER A 416 -8.31 3.47 -1.78
C SER A 416 -7.08 3.69 -2.66
N PRO A 417 -6.07 4.45 -2.19
CA PRO A 417 -4.92 4.87 -3.01
C PRO A 417 -4.13 3.71 -3.62
N GLN A 418 -4.01 2.61 -2.89
CA GLN A 418 -3.29 1.41 -3.34
C GLN A 418 -3.89 0.79 -4.62
N ARG A 419 -5.14 1.09 -4.96
CA ARG A 419 -5.79 0.63 -6.19
C ARG A 419 -5.26 1.32 -7.44
N ALA A 420 -4.67 2.51 -7.32
CA ALA A 420 -4.04 3.19 -8.45
C ALA A 420 -2.93 2.33 -9.09
N ARG A 421 -2.21 1.53 -8.30
CA ARG A 421 -1.14 0.62 -8.75
C ARG A 421 -1.62 -0.60 -9.54
N ARG A 422 -2.93 -0.84 -9.64
CA ARG A 422 -3.45 -1.99 -10.37
C ARG A 422 -3.14 -1.84 -11.87
N PRO A 423 -2.47 -2.83 -12.51
CA PRO A 423 -2.29 -2.84 -13.95
C PRO A 423 -3.66 -2.86 -14.63
N TRP A 424 -3.90 -1.90 -15.54
CA TRP A 424 -5.15 -1.84 -16.29
C TRP A 424 -4.98 -2.59 -17.62
N GLN A 425 -5.81 -3.62 -17.83
CA GLN A 425 -5.86 -4.43 -19.05
C GLN A 425 -7.22 -4.26 -19.77
N GLY A 426 -7.89 -3.13 -19.58
CA GLY A 426 -9.23 -2.89 -20.11
C GLY A 426 -9.24 -2.50 -21.59
N GLN A 427 -10.44 -2.39 -22.14
CA GLN A 427 -10.67 -1.99 -23.53
C GLN A 427 -10.29 -0.50 -23.72
N GLN A 428 -9.35 -0.22 -24.63
CA GLN A 428 -9.07 1.14 -25.10
C GLN A 428 -10.02 1.47 -26.24
N GLU A 429 -10.89 2.46 -26.05
CA GLU A 429 -11.66 3.08 -27.13
C GLU A 429 -10.75 4.02 -27.94
N THR A 430 -10.92 4.07 -29.26
CA THR A 430 -10.23 5.04 -30.11
C THR A 430 -10.87 6.42 -29.96
N THR A 431 -10.09 7.41 -29.53
CA THR A 431 -10.50 8.81 -29.57
C THR A 431 -10.38 9.36 -30.99
N ALA A 432 -11.53 9.59 -31.64
CA ALA A 432 -11.57 10.40 -32.85
C ALA A 432 -11.67 11.88 -32.44
N GLU A 433 -10.84 12.75 -33.03
CA GLU A 433 -11.04 14.20 -32.94
C GLU A 433 -12.28 14.56 -33.74
N GLU A 434 -13.33 15.02 -33.07
CA GLU A 434 -14.55 15.50 -33.69
C GLU A 434 -14.32 16.94 -34.20
N ILE A 435 -14.16 17.12 -35.51
CA ILE A 435 -14.15 18.45 -36.13
C ILE A 435 -15.61 18.89 -36.29
N ARG A 436 -16.05 19.87 -35.49
CA ARG A 436 -17.41 20.42 -35.55
C ARG A 436 -17.44 21.67 -36.43
N PRO A 437 -18.45 21.85 -37.28
CA PRO A 437 -18.59 23.07 -38.08
C PRO A 437 -19.03 24.26 -37.20
N GLU A 438 -18.82 25.49 -37.68
CA GLU A 438 -19.34 26.68 -36.99
C GLU A 438 -20.87 26.75 -37.01
N HIS A 439 -21.49 26.16 -38.04
CA HIS A 439 -22.93 26.04 -38.19
C HIS A 439 -23.28 24.65 -38.72
N ASP A 440 -24.29 24.02 -38.14
CA ASP A 440 -24.80 22.71 -38.56
C ASP A 440 -26.29 22.83 -38.87
N ASP A 441 -26.65 22.71 -40.15
CA ASP A 441 -28.03 22.81 -40.66
C ASP A 441 -28.98 21.76 -40.06
N THR A 442 -28.44 20.70 -39.44
CA THR A 442 -29.22 19.64 -38.79
C THR A 442 -29.37 19.82 -37.29
N CYS A 443 -28.67 20.78 -36.68
CA CYS A 443 -28.72 21.02 -35.25
C CYS A 443 -29.94 21.85 -34.85
N TYR A 444 -30.74 21.35 -33.90
CA TYR A 444 -31.93 22.05 -33.39
C TYR A 444 -31.65 23.33 -32.60
N LEU A 445 -30.40 23.61 -32.25
CA LEU A 445 -30.02 24.79 -31.48
C LEU A 445 -29.40 25.90 -32.34
N CYS A 446 -28.91 25.59 -33.55
CA CYS A 446 -28.29 26.61 -34.40
C CYS A 446 -29.29 27.71 -34.83
N PRO A 447 -28.84 28.97 -34.97
CA PRO A 447 -29.70 30.08 -35.40
C PRO A 447 -30.34 29.82 -36.78
N GLY A 448 -31.62 30.15 -36.96
CA GLY A 448 -32.32 29.94 -38.23
C GLY A 448 -32.78 28.49 -38.51
N ASN A 449 -32.33 27.50 -37.72
CA ASN A 449 -32.76 26.12 -37.89
C ASN A 449 -34.14 25.84 -37.29
N THR A 450 -34.82 24.84 -37.84
CA THR A 450 -36.10 24.35 -37.32
C THR A 450 -35.87 23.36 -36.18
N ARG A 451 -36.54 23.59 -35.05
CA ARG A 451 -36.54 22.74 -33.86
C ARG A 451 -37.43 21.50 -34.03
N MET A 452 -37.31 20.57 -33.09
CA MET A 452 -38.10 19.34 -33.07
C MET A 452 -39.60 19.58 -32.96
N ASN A 453 -40.03 20.66 -32.30
CA ASN A 453 -41.44 21.03 -32.21
C ASN A 453 -41.98 21.76 -33.46
N GLY A 454 -41.12 22.05 -34.44
CA GLY A 454 -41.46 22.78 -35.66
C GLY A 454 -41.23 24.30 -35.59
N ASP A 455 -40.85 24.85 -34.44
CA ASP A 455 -40.50 26.27 -34.32
C ASP A 455 -39.18 26.58 -35.04
N VAL A 456 -39.06 27.76 -35.64
CA VAL A 456 -37.81 28.21 -36.26
C VAL A 456 -37.04 29.08 -35.27
N ASN A 457 -35.78 28.72 -35.03
CA ASN A 457 -34.89 29.54 -34.20
C ASN A 457 -34.70 30.92 -34.82
N PRO A 458 -34.77 32.01 -34.05
CA PRO A 458 -34.37 33.32 -34.55
C PRO A 458 -32.89 33.29 -34.97
N ASP A 459 -32.49 34.23 -35.83
CA ASP A 459 -31.07 34.47 -36.14
C ASP A 459 -30.42 35.23 -34.96
N TYR A 460 -30.24 34.53 -33.84
CA TYR A 460 -29.68 35.07 -32.62
C TYR A 460 -28.15 35.12 -32.67
N LYS A 461 -27.55 35.99 -31.85
CA LYS A 461 -26.09 36.13 -31.69
C LYS A 461 -25.70 36.00 -30.22
N GLY A 462 -24.64 35.22 -29.96
CA GLY A 462 -24.19 34.89 -28.61
C GLY A 462 -25.13 33.94 -27.87
N ALA A 463 -25.13 34.00 -26.54
CA ALA A 463 -25.93 33.13 -25.70
C ALA A 463 -27.44 33.36 -25.89
N PHE A 464 -28.22 32.28 -25.95
CA PHE A 464 -29.67 32.36 -26.18
C PHE A 464 -30.45 31.29 -25.41
N VAL A 465 -31.64 31.67 -24.92
CA VAL A 465 -32.48 30.83 -24.08
C VAL A 465 -33.68 30.31 -24.87
N PHE A 466 -33.86 28.99 -24.85
CA PHE A 466 -35.01 28.29 -25.42
C PHE A 466 -35.92 27.75 -24.33
N LYS A 467 -37.23 27.74 -24.58
CA LYS A 467 -38.13 26.81 -23.87
C LYS A 467 -37.74 25.39 -24.28
N ASN A 468 -37.59 24.47 -23.33
CA ASN A 468 -37.28 23.09 -23.66
C ASN A 468 -38.44 22.43 -24.43
N ASP A 469 -38.13 21.77 -25.56
CA ASP A 469 -39.10 21.04 -26.39
C ASP A 469 -39.67 19.79 -25.70
N PHE A 470 -38.85 19.15 -24.86
CA PHE A 470 -39.16 17.93 -24.14
C PHE A 470 -38.85 18.13 -22.65
N PRO A 471 -39.63 18.99 -21.95
CA PRO A 471 -39.35 19.34 -20.57
C PRO A 471 -39.56 18.13 -19.66
N ALA A 472 -38.68 17.98 -18.65
CA ALA A 472 -38.83 16.97 -17.60
C ALA A 472 -39.97 17.31 -16.62
N LEU A 473 -40.34 18.59 -16.53
CA LEU A 473 -41.36 19.13 -15.66
C LEU A 473 -42.37 19.94 -16.47
N LEU A 474 -43.65 19.71 -16.22
CA LEU A 474 -44.74 20.47 -16.83
C LEU A 474 -45.09 21.68 -15.95
N SER A 475 -45.51 22.78 -16.57
CA SER A 475 -45.81 24.03 -15.86
C SER A 475 -47.19 24.05 -15.21
N GLU A 476 -48.09 23.21 -15.72
CA GLU A 476 -49.48 23.12 -15.30
C GLU A 476 -49.60 22.51 -13.91
N GLU A 477 -50.43 23.12 -13.08
CA GLU A 477 -50.83 22.52 -11.81
C GLU A 477 -51.83 21.39 -12.05
N VAL A 478 -51.62 20.27 -11.36
CA VAL A 478 -52.52 19.12 -11.41
C VAL A 478 -53.16 18.96 -10.04
N ALA A 479 -54.49 19.04 -10.00
CA ALA A 479 -55.25 18.76 -8.79
C ALA A 479 -55.03 17.30 -8.38
N TYR A 480 -54.63 17.09 -7.12
CA TYR A 480 -54.39 15.78 -6.54
C TYR A 480 -54.86 15.78 -5.09
N GLU A 481 -55.69 14.80 -4.74
CA GLU A 481 -56.11 14.57 -3.36
C GLU A 481 -55.16 13.55 -2.74
N ASN A 482 -54.42 13.97 -1.69
CA ASN A 482 -53.58 13.05 -0.92
C ASN A 482 -54.44 12.10 -0.11
N ASP A 483 -54.06 10.82 -0.07
CA ASP A 483 -54.54 9.88 0.94
C ASP A 483 -53.62 9.95 2.16
N ASP A 484 -54.00 10.76 3.15
CA ASP A 484 -53.21 10.99 4.37
C ASP A 484 -53.09 9.73 5.27
N GLN A 485 -53.75 8.61 4.93
CA GLN A 485 -53.64 7.34 5.67
C GLN A 485 -52.59 6.38 5.11
N GLU A 486 -52.02 6.66 3.93
CA GLU A 486 -51.04 5.78 3.27
C GLU A 486 -49.60 6.21 3.58
N ASP A 487 -48.95 5.49 4.51
CA ASP A 487 -47.60 5.80 4.96
C ASP A 487 -46.49 5.37 3.99
N LEU A 488 -46.73 4.36 3.13
CA LEU A 488 -45.68 3.74 2.30
C LEU A 488 -45.73 4.21 0.84
N PHE A 489 -46.91 4.26 0.23
CA PHE A 489 -47.08 4.59 -1.19
C PHE A 489 -47.50 6.04 -1.41
N ARG A 490 -46.60 6.96 -1.05
CA ARG A 490 -46.83 8.41 -1.19
C ARG A 490 -46.40 8.91 -2.56
N ILE A 491 -47.32 9.56 -3.27
CA ILE A 491 -47.07 10.22 -4.56
C ILE A 491 -47.44 11.69 -4.39
N GLN A 492 -46.67 12.58 -5.00
CA GLN A 492 -46.95 14.01 -5.01
C GLN A 492 -46.74 14.54 -6.43
N PRO A 493 -47.70 15.28 -7.02
CA PRO A 493 -47.47 15.97 -8.29
C PRO A 493 -46.32 16.96 -8.16
N GLU A 494 -45.52 17.05 -9.22
CA GLU A 494 -44.44 18.03 -9.34
C GLU A 494 -44.67 18.86 -10.60
N ARG A 495 -44.42 20.17 -10.49
CA ARG A 495 -44.52 21.12 -11.61
C ARG A 495 -43.27 21.98 -11.69
N GLY A 496 -43.00 22.52 -12.88
CA GLY A 496 -41.80 23.31 -13.11
C GLY A 496 -41.68 23.85 -14.53
N ILE A 497 -40.53 24.48 -14.78
CA ILE A 497 -40.16 25.09 -16.06
C ILE A 497 -38.76 24.60 -16.42
N ASN A 498 -38.59 24.04 -17.61
CA ASN A 498 -37.29 23.68 -18.15
C ASN A 498 -36.88 24.60 -19.31
N ARG A 499 -35.63 25.08 -19.28
CA ARG A 499 -35.00 25.89 -20.31
C ARG A 499 -33.72 25.25 -20.82
N VAL A 500 -33.36 25.57 -22.06
CA VAL A 500 -32.06 25.24 -22.66
C VAL A 500 -31.34 26.55 -22.94
N ILE A 501 -30.08 26.66 -22.54
CA ILE A 501 -29.25 27.84 -22.75
C ILE A 501 -28.14 27.46 -23.72
N CYS A 502 -28.25 27.89 -24.97
CA CYS A 502 -27.13 27.77 -25.91
C CYS A 502 -26.09 28.84 -25.57
N PHE A 503 -24.81 28.47 -25.52
CA PHE A 503 -23.75 29.37 -25.08
C PHE A 503 -23.26 30.32 -26.17
N SER A 504 -23.41 29.96 -27.44
CA SER A 504 -22.94 30.72 -28.60
C SER A 504 -23.73 30.37 -29.86
N ASP A 505 -23.84 31.29 -30.82
CA ASP A 505 -24.34 30.98 -32.16
C ASP A 505 -23.38 30.10 -32.97
N ASN A 506 -22.11 29.98 -32.55
CA ASN A 506 -21.12 29.07 -33.12
C ASN A 506 -21.26 27.66 -32.51
N HIS A 507 -21.65 26.69 -33.33
CA HIS A 507 -21.89 25.30 -32.97
C HIS A 507 -20.65 24.58 -32.40
N SER A 508 -19.46 24.99 -32.81
CA SER A 508 -18.20 24.33 -32.42
C SER A 508 -17.62 24.83 -31.09
N LEU A 509 -18.09 25.99 -30.60
CA LEU A 509 -17.39 26.75 -29.57
C LEU A 509 -17.77 26.30 -28.15
N THR A 510 -16.86 25.62 -27.47
CA THR A 510 -17.01 25.20 -26.07
C THR A 510 -16.46 26.24 -25.10
N LEU A 511 -16.89 26.22 -23.82
CA LEU A 511 -16.40 27.14 -22.78
C LEU A 511 -14.86 27.37 -22.75
N PRO A 512 -13.99 26.35 -22.85
CA PRO A 512 -12.54 26.57 -22.87
C PRO A 512 -12.02 27.29 -24.12
N GLU A 513 -12.78 27.30 -25.21
CA GLU A 513 -12.45 27.91 -26.49
C GLU A 513 -13.12 29.29 -26.68
N MET A 514 -14.13 29.62 -25.89
CA MET A 514 -14.80 30.93 -25.89
C MET A 514 -13.88 32.04 -25.37
N GLU A 515 -14.06 33.27 -25.86
CA GLU A 515 -13.47 34.44 -25.21
C GLU A 515 -14.11 34.70 -23.85
N THR A 516 -13.35 35.25 -22.91
CA THR A 516 -13.81 35.45 -21.53
C THR A 516 -15.04 36.36 -21.50
N GLU A 517 -15.08 37.39 -22.35
CA GLU A 517 -16.20 38.31 -22.49
C GLU A 517 -17.49 37.64 -23.00
N ASP A 518 -17.38 36.53 -23.74
CA ASP A 518 -18.54 35.76 -24.18
C ASP A 518 -19.06 34.84 -23.08
N ILE A 519 -18.16 34.29 -22.25
CA ILE A 519 -18.53 33.54 -21.04
C ILE A 519 -19.24 34.45 -20.03
N GLU A 520 -18.82 35.72 -19.91
CA GLU A 520 -19.53 36.72 -19.10
C GLU A 520 -20.99 36.89 -19.53
N LYS A 521 -21.28 36.84 -20.84
CA LYS A 521 -22.66 36.90 -21.37
C LYS A 521 -23.45 35.65 -21.00
N VAL A 522 -22.83 34.47 -21.03
CA VAL A 522 -23.45 33.22 -20.56
C VAL A 522 -23.79 33.34 -19.07
N ILE A 523 -22.88 33.85 -18.25
CA ILE A 523 -23.13 34.07 -16.81
C ILE A 523 -24.24 35.09 -16.59
N ALA A 524 -24.31 36.16 -17.39
CA ALA A 524 -25.41 37.12 -17.32
C ALA A 524 -26.77 36.47 -17.63
N VAL A 525 -26.82 35.54 -18.59
CA VAL A 525 -28.01 34.73 -18.86
C VAL A 525 -28.35 33.82 -17.67
N TRP A 526 -27.36 33.18 -17.03
CA TRP A 526 -27.60 32.40 -15.80
C TRP A 526 -28.17 33.25 -14.66
N GLN A 527 -27.65 34.46 -14.46
CA GLN A 527 -28.15 35.41 -13.47
C GLN A 527 -29.60 35.81 -13.76
N GLU A 528 -29.92 36.10 -15.03
CA GLU A 528 -31.28 36.48 -15.43
C GLU A 528 -32.25 35.30 -15.27
N GLU A 529 -31.93 34.12 -15.78
CA GLU A 529 -32.81 32.94 -15.66
C GLU A 529 -33.08 32.56 -14.21
N TYR A 530 -32.07 32.65 -13.33
CA TYR A 530 -32.29 32.42 -11.90
C TYR A 530 -33.26 33.44 -11.30
N LYS A 531 -33.09 34.73 -11.58
CA LYS A 531 -33.99 35.79 -11.09
C LYS A 531 -35.39 35.64 -11.65
N THR A 532 -35.53 35.48 -12.97
CA THR A 532 -36.82 35.43 -13.66
C THR A 532 -37.62 34.22 -13.22
N LEU A 533 -37.01 33.03 -13.20
CA LEU A 533 -37.71 31.79 -12.85
C LEU A 533 -37.96 31.71 -11.34
N GLY A 534 -37.00 32.14 -10.51
CA GLY A 534 -37.15 32.17 -9.05
C GLY A 534 -38.18 33.19 -8.55
N ALA A 535 -38.55 34.18 -9.36
CA ALA A 535 -39.62 35.13 -9.03
C ALA A 535 -41.04 34.56 -9.26
N ALA A 536 -41.17 33.38 -9.87
CA ALA A 536 -42.47 32.74 -10.05
C ALA A 536 -42.97 32.17 -8.71
N GLU A 537 -44.20 32.49 -8.32
CA GLU A 537 -44.79 32.22 -7.00
C GLU A 537 -44.70 30.75 -6.54
N TYR A 538 -44.68 29.80 -7.48
CA TYR A 538 -44.68 28.36 -7.20
C TYR A 538 -43.31 27.70 -7.39
N ILE A 539 -42.26 28.45 -7.75
CA ILE A 539 -40.91 27.91 -7.97
C ILE A 539 -40.07 28.12 -6.72
N ASN A 540 -39.65 27.01 -6.11
CA ASN A 540 -38.87 27.04 -4.87
C ASN A 540 -37.37 26.75 -5.10
N HIS A 541 -36.98 26.28 -6.29
CA HIS A 541 -35.56 26.11 -6.62
C HIS A 541 -35.31 26.25 -8.12
N VAL A 542 -34.17 26.85 -8.47
CA VAL A 542 -33.68 26.96 -9.85
C VAL A 542 -32.30 26.33 -9.97
N GLN A 543 -32.24 25.16 -10.63
CA GLN A 543 -31.02 24.42 -10.88
C GLN A 543 -30.47 24.72 -12.27
N ILE A 544 -29.26 25.28 -12.34
CA ILE A 544 -28.52 25.53 -13.59
C ILE A 544 -27.40 24.49 -13.70
N PHE A 545 -27.29 23.83 -14.86
CA PHE A 545 -26.29 22.78 -15.09
C PHE A 545 -25.93 22.60 -16.57
N GLU A 546 -24.82 21.92 -16.84
CA GLU A 546 -24.29 21.57 -18.16
C GLU A 546 -23.92 20.08 -18.18
N ASN A 547 -24.18 19.40 -19.30
CA ASN A 547 -23.56 18.12 -19.61
C ASN A 547 -22.73 18.25 -20.89
N LYS A 548 -21.40 18.22 -20.77
CA LYS A 548 -20.47 18.27 -21.90
C LYS A 548 -20.08 16.87 -22.35
N GLY A 549 -20.24 16.61 -23.65
CA GLY A 549 -19.85 15.35 -24.29
C GLY A 549 -20.87 14.23 -24.19
N SER A 550 -20.91 13.36 -25.21
CA SER A 550 -21.90 12.28 -25.35
C SER A 550 -21.88 11.26 -24.21
N VAL A 551 -20.71 11.05 -23.60
CA VAL A 551 -20.52 10.16 -22.44
C VAL A 551 -21.35 10.62 -21.23
N MET A 552 -21.61 11.92 -21.10
CA MET A 552 -22.43 12.51 -20.04
C MET A 552 -23.91 12.62 -20.43
N GLY A 553 -24.35 11.90 -21.46
CA GLY A 553 -25.73 11.90 -21.92
C GLY A 553 -26.12 13.12 -22.75
N CYS A 554 -25.15 13.91 -23.22
CA CYS A 554 -25.41 15.03 -24.11
C CYS A 554 -25.82 14.51 -25.50
N SER A 555 -27.08 14.75 -25.90
CA SER A 555 -27.66 14.26 -27.15
C SER A 555 -27.51 15.24 -28.32
N ASN A 556 -27.17 16.51 -28.06
CA ASN A 556 -26.93 17.53 -29.08
C ASN A 556 -25.49 18.04 -28.98
N PRO A 557 -24.69 18.00 -30.06
CA PRO A 557 -23.28 18.38 -30.02
C PRO A 557 -23.02 19.88 -29.84
N HIS A 558 -24.01 20.76 -30.06
CA HIS A 558 -23.88 22.20 -29.85
C HIS A 558 -23.78 22.51 -28.35
N PRO A 559 -22.70 23.16 -27.86
CA PRO A 559 -22.52 23.46 -26.43
C PRO A 559 -23.68 24.27 -25.83
N HIS A 560 -24.29 23.71 -24.76
CA HIS A 560 -25.43 24.29 -24.09
C HIS A 560 -25.53 23.85 -22.62
N GLY A 561 -26.16 24.68 -21.81
CA GLY A 561 -26.62 24.37 -20.47
C GLY A 561 -28.14 24.17 -20.42
N GLN A 562 -28.64 23.78 -19.26
CA GLN A 562 -30.05 23.64 -18.97
C GLN A 562 -30.40 24.31 -17.63
N VAL A 563 -31.65 24.74 -17.52
CA VAL A 563 -32.23 25.24 -16.28
C VAL A 563 -33.46 24.45 -15.96
N TRP A 564 -33.51 23.87 -14.76
CA TRP A 564 -34.68 23.19 -14.22
C TRP A 564 -35.16 23.97 -13.00
N ALA A 565 -36.27 24.69 -13.17
CA ALA A 565 -36.94 25.40 -12.10
C ALA A 565 -38.15 24.59 -11.65
N GLN A 566 -38.26 24.26 -10.36
CA GLN A 566 -39.28 23.33 -9.87
C GLN A 566 -39.95 23.78 -8.57
N SER A 567 -41.14 23.24 -8.31
CA SER A 567 -41.96 23.64 -7.17
C SER A 567 -41.55 23.01 -5.85
N SER A 568 -40.91 21.85 -5.84
CA SER A 568 -40.22 21.36 -4.65
C SER A 568 -38.73 21.75 -4.65
N ILE A 569 -38.12 21.80 -3.47
CA ILE A 569 -36.65 21.82 -3.38
C ILE A 569 -36.14 20.41 -3.70
N PRO A 570 -35.26 20.21 -4.70
CA PRO A 570 -34.77 18.88 -5.06
C PRO A 570 -34.09 18.16 -3.90
N THR A 571 -34.20 16.83 -3.83
CA THR A 571 -33.72 16.03 -2.69
C THR A 571 -32.25 16.29 -2.31
N GLN A 572 -31.34 16.38 -3.29
CA GLN A 572 -29.92 16.63 -3.01
C GLN A 572 -29.66 18.05 -2.49
N VAL A 573 -30.42 19.02 -2.99
CA VAL A 573 -30.37 20.43 -2.55
C VAL A 573 -30.92 20.52 -1.13
N LEU A 574 -32.04 19.87 -0.84
CA LEU A 574 -32.64 19.84 0.49
C LEU A 574 -31.71 19.20 1.53
N ARG A 575 -31.08 18.07 1.19
CA ARG A 575 -30.08 17.41 2.04
C ARG A 575 -28.88 18.33 2.30
N THR A 576 -28.41 19.02 1.26
CA THR A 576 -27.33 20.01 1.38
C THR A 576 -27.73 21.17 2.29
N GLN A 577 -28.91 21.75 2.08
CA GLN A 577 -29.46 22.82 2.90
C GLN A 577 -29.52 22.46 4.39
N GLN A 578 -30.03 21.27 4.72
CA GLN A 578 -30.12 20.81 6.10
C GLN A 578 -28.75 20.76 6.78
N ASN A 579 -27.72 20.31 6.08
CA ASN A 579 -26.36 20.24 6.60
C ASN A 579 -25.67 21.61 6.69
N LEU A 580 -25.83 22.45 5.68
CA LEU A 580 -25.35 23.83 5.71
C LEU A 580 -25.98 24.60 6.87
N LYS A 581 -27.30 24.51 7.02
CA LYS A 581 -28.05 25.13 8.10
C LYS A 581 -27.58 24.65 9.47
N LYS A 582 -27.46 23.33 9.64
CA LYS A 582 -26.95 22.71 10.88
C LYS A 582 -25.56 23.24 11.24
N TYR A 583 -24.67 23.43 10.26
CA TYR A 583 -23.35 23.99 10.49
C TYR A 583 -23.40 25.48 10.86
N TYR A 584 -24.17 26.26 10.10
CA TYR A 584 -24.32 27.70 10.30
C TYR A 584 -24.92 28.03 11.68
N ASP A 585 -25.96 27.30 12.10
CA ASP A 585 -26.58 27.45 13.42
C ASP A 585 -25.59 27.19 14.57
N GLN A 586 -24.52 26.42 14.32
CA GLN A 586 -23.47 26.12 15.30
C GLN A 586 -22.28 27.09 15.29
N HIS A 587 -21.91 27.62 14.12
CA HIS A 587 -20.66 28.36 13.92
C HIS A 587 -20.85 29.84 13.58
N THR A 588 -22.05 30.25 13.16
CA THR A 588 -22.38 31.61 12.67
C THR A 588 -21.59 32.07 11.42
N SER A 589 -20.96 31.11 10.73
CA SER A 589 -20.24 31.22 9.46
C SER A 589 -20.74 30.16 8.50
N THR A 590 -20.59 30.36 7.18
CA THR A 590 -20.96 29.31 6.23
C THR A 590 -19.94 28.19 6.23
N LEU A 591 -20.41 26.96 6.00
CA LEU A 591 -19.54 25.79 5.97
C LEU A 591 -18.42 25.92 4.94
N LEU A 592 -18.76 26.44 3.75
CA LEU A 592 -17.80 26.58 2.67
C LEU A 592 -16.82 27.73 2.86
N GLU A 593 -17.17 28.78 3.62
CA GLU A 593 -16.23 29.82 4.01
C GLU A 593 -15.13 29.25 4.91
N ASP A 594 -15.52 28.56 5.99
CA ASP A 594 -14.56 27.93 6.91
C ASP A 594 -13.76 26.80 6.26
N TYR A 595 -14.39 26.05 5.36
CA TYR A 595 -13.71 25.04 4.55
C TYR A 595 -12.67 25.70 3.63
N LEU A 596 -13.04 26.76 2.91
CA LEU A 596 -12.16 27.42 1.97
C LEU A 596 -10.96 28.07 2.67
N LEU A 597 -11.17 28.71 3.83
CA LEU A 597 -10.06 29.26 4.64
C LEU A 597 -9.01 28.19 4.98
N LYS A 598 -9.45 26.98 5.36
CA LYS A 598 -8.55 25.85 5.64
C LYS A 598 -7.86 25.32 4.38
N GLU A 599 -8.55 25.31 3.25
CA GLU A 599 -7.96 24.91 1.97
C GLU A 599 -6.88 25.90 1.51
N ILE A 600 -7.12 27.21 1.66
CA ILE A 600 -6.15 28.29 1.38
C ILE A 600 -4.92 28.20 2.29
N GLU A 601 -5.10 27.85 3.56
CA GLU A 601 -3.98 27.63 4.49
C GLU A 601 -3.12 26.42 4.05
N LYS A 602 -3.75 25.30 3.69
CA LYS A 602 -3.05 24.05 3.37
C LYS A 602 -2.45 24.02 1.96
N LYS A 603 -3.14 24.63 0.98
CA LYS A 603 -2.78 24.65 -0.46
C LYS A 603 -2.59 23.29 -1.13
N GLU A 604 -2.96 22.20 -0.45
CA GLU A 604 -2.79 20.84 -0.98
C GLU A 604 -3.73 20.58 -2.18
N ARG A 605 -4.97 21.07 -2.12
CA ARG A 605 -6.05 20.73 -3.08
C ARG A 605 -6.48 21.85 -4.02
N ILE A 606 -5.88 23.04 -3.91
CA ILE A 606 -6.18 24.18 -4.80
C ILE A 606 -5.63 23.92 -6.20
N ILE A 607 -6.40 24.22 -7.24
CA ILE A 607 -5.95 24.14 -8.64
C ILE A 607 -5.64 25.54 -9.13
N LEU A 608 -6.58 26.47 -8.92
CA LEU A 608 -6.51 27.86 -9.34
C LEU A 608 -7.11 28.75 -8.25
N GLU A 609 -6.60 29.98 -8.17
CA GLU A 609 -7.12 31.02 -7.30
C GLU A 609 -6.99 32.35 -8.04
N ASN A 610 -8.07 33.12 -8.07
CA ASN A 610 -8.05 34.52 -8.50
C ASN A 610 -8.60 35.42 -7.39
N ASP A 611 -8.85 36.70 -7.69
CA ASP A 611 -9.23 37.68 -6.68
C ASP A 611 -10.49 37.30 -5.90
N PHE A 612 -11.45 36.65 -6.56
CA PHE A 612 -12.79 36.40 -6.00
C PHE A 612 -13.17 34.92 -5.86
N PHE A 613 -12.46 34.00 -6.50
CA PHE A 613 -12.82 32.57 -6.54
C PHE A 613 -11.61 31.67 -6.36
N VAL A 614 -11.88 30.45 -5.88
CA VAL A 614 -10.92 29.36 -5.80
C VAL A 614 -11.52 28.13 -6.49
N ALA A 615 -10.78 27.53 -7.41
CA ALA A 615 -11.08 26.22 -7.96
C ALA A 615 -10.19 25.18 -7.28
N LEU A 616 -10.80 24.13 -6.72
CA LEU A 616 -10.09 23.09 -5.95
C LEU A 616 -10.70 21.71 -6.20
N VAL A 617 -9.99 20.65 -5.79
CA VAL A 617 -10.55 19.30 -5.67
C VAL A 617 -11.12 19.15 -4.26
N PRO A 618 -12.43 18.93 -4.07
CA PRO A 618 -13.01 18.78 -2.74
C PRO A 618 -12.31 17.70 -1.91
N PHE A 619 -12.17 17.92 -0.60
CA PHE A 619 -11.59 16.93 0.30
C PHE A 619 -12.32 15.57 0.24
N TRP A 620 -13.61 15.61 -0.06
CA TRP A 620 -14.53 14.48 -0.18
C TRP A 620 -14.92 14.16 -1.63
N ALA A 621 -14.16 14.62 -2.62
CA ALA A 621 -14.47 14.37 -4.01
C ALA A 621 -14.57 12.86 -4.31
N VAL A 622 -15.48 12.47 -5.19
CA VAL A 622 -15.75 11.07 -5.60
C VAL A 622 -15.20 10.79 -7.00
N TRP A 623 -15.37 11.72 -7.93
CA TRP A 623 -14.87 11.57 -9.30
C TRP A 623 -13.36 11.82 -9.36
N PRO A 624 -12.64 11.21 -10.33
CA PRO A 624 -11.17 11.20 -10.34
C PRO A 624 -10.57 12.60 -10.39
N TYR A 625 -11.18 13.48 -11.17
CA TYR A 625 -10.78 14.88 -11.32
C TYR A 625 -11.94 15.81 -10.94
N GLU A 626 -12.80 15.39 -10.01
CA GLU A 626 -13.88 16.23 -9.48
C GLU A 626 -13.32 17.58 -9.02
N THR A 627 -13.98 18.67 -9.40
CA THR A 627 -13.60 19.99 -8.91
C THR A 627 -14.79 20.79 -8.46
N MET A 628 -14.50 21.79 -7.64
CA MET A 628 -15.46 22.76 -7.16
C MET A 628 -14.85 24.16 -7.26
N ILE A 629 -15.60 25.09 -7.84
CA ILE A 629 -15.31 26.53 -7.78
C ILE A 629 -16.14 27.11 -6.63
N ILE A 630 -15.49 27.79 -5.69
CA ILE A 630 -16.14 28.45 -4.54
C ILE A 630 -15.84 29.95 -4.59
N SER A 631 -16.85 30.78 -4.30
CA SER A 631 -16.61 32.21 -4.06
C SER A 631 -15.80 32.44 -2.78
N LYS A 632 -14.98 33.48 -2.74
CA LYS A 632 -14.29 33.89 -1.50
C LYS A 632 -15.20 34.67 -0.57
N ARG A 633 -16.08 35.48 -1.14
CA ARG A 633 -17.15 36.16 -0.40
C ARG A 633 -18.28 35.18 -0.15
N SER A 634 -18.82 35.16 1.06
CA SER A 634 -20.01 34.38 1.38
C SER A 634 -21.24 35.02 0.72
N ILE A 635 -21.68 34.46 -0.39
CA ILE A 635 -22.88 34.85 -1.15
C ILE A 635 -23.74 33.64 -1.43
N GLY A 636 -25.06 33.77 -1.42
CA GLY A 636 -25.97 32.64 -1.56
C GLY A 636 -26.18 32.20 -3.01
N SER A 637 -26.08 33.13 -3.97
CA SER A 637 -26.55 32.90 -5.33
C SER A 637 -25.81 33.72 -6.40
N ILE A 638 -25.83 33.24 -7.65
CA ILE A 638 -25.14 33.89 -8.78
C ILE A 638 -25.60 35.35 -9.08
N PRO A 639 -26.87 35.76 -8.86
CA PRO A 639 -27.29 37.16 -8.96
C PRO A 639 -26.54 38.17 -8.10
N GLU A 640 -25.93 37.73 -6.99
CA GLU A 640 -25.29 38.61 -6.01
C GLU A 640 -23.87 39.03 -6.40
N PHE A 641 -23.37 38.53 -7.53
CA PHE A 641 -22.06 38.91 -8.06
C PHE A 641 -22.05 40.38 -8.46
N SER A 642 -21.00 41.08 -8.08
CA SER A 642 -20.57 42.32 -8.73
C SER A 642 -20.12 42.06 -10.17
N GLU A 643 -19.95 43.14 -10.94
CA GLU A 643 -19.43 43.04 -12.31
C GLU A 643 -17.99 42.50 -12.34
N GLU A 644 -17.18 42.82 -11.33
CA GLU A 644 -15.82 42.30 -11.15
C GLU A 644 -15.83 40.81 -10.81
N GLU A 645 -16.72 40.36 -9.91
CA GLU A 645 -16.88 38.94 -9.59
C GLU A 645 -17.36 38.15 -10.80
N LYS A 646 -18.29 38.68 -11.61
CA LYS A 646 -18.74 38.04 -12.85
C LYS A 646 -17.58 37.81 -13.84
N LYS A 647 -16.74 38.83 -14.05
CA LYS A 647 -15.51 38.73 -14.86
C LYS A 647 -14.53 37.68 -14.32
N SER A 648 -14.32 37.71 -13.02
CA SER A 648 -13.42 36.77 -12.33
C SER A 648 -13.95 35.34 -12.39
N PHE A 649 -15.27 35.14 -12.33
CA PHE A 649 -15.91 33.85 -12.46
C PHE A 649 -15.79 33.31 -13.89
N ALA A 650 -16.00 34.16 -14.91
CA ALA A 650 -15.77 33.80 -16.30
C ALA A 650 -14.32 33.33 -16.54
N ALA A 651 -13.35 34.06 -16.00
CA ALA A 651 -11.94 33.75 -16.16
C ALA A 651 -11.54 32.42 -15.50
N ILE A 652 -11.97 32.15 -14.26
CA ILE A 652 -11.64 30.89 -13.57
C ILE A 652 -12.37 29.69 -14.18
N LEU A 653 -13.61 29.89 -14.67
CA LEU A 653 -14.37 28.87 -15.39
C LEU A 653 -13.65 28.47 -16.69
N LYS A 654 -13.18 29.46 -17.46
CA LYS A 654 -12.39 29.23 -18.68
C LYS A 654 -11.09 28.47 -18.37
N ASP A 655 -10.30 28.93 -17.42
CA ASP A 655 -9.02 28.29 -17.08
C ASP A 655 -9.21 26.85 -16.56
N LEU A 656 -10.18 26.62 -15.68
CA LEU A 656 -10.50 25.27 -15.21
C LEU A 656 -10.91 24.33 -16.37
N THR A 657 -11.79 24.78 -17.25
CA THR A 657 -12.24 23.97 -18.39
C THR A 657 -11.14 23.77 -19.43
N ILE A 658 -10.21 24.71 -19.59
CA ILE A 658 -8.99 24.53 -20.40
C ILE A 658 -8.13 23.42 -19.81
N ARG A 659 -7.94 23.40 -18.49
CA ARG A 659 -7.16 22.35 -17.81
C ARG A 659 -7.80 20.99 -17.95
N TYR A 660 -9.13 20.91 -17.95
CA TYR A 660 -9.81 19.65 -18.27
C TYR A 660 -9.48 19.19 -19.70
N ASP A 661 -9.64 20.04 -20.70
CA ASP A 661 -9.36 19.66 -22.08
C ASP A 661 -7.85 19.32 -22.29
N ASN A 662 -6.97 20.05 -21.59
CA ASN A 662 -5.53 19.82 -21.53
C ASN A 662 -5.12 18.62 -20.68
N LEU A 663 -6.00 17.93 -19.97
CA LEU A 663 -5.64 16.77 -19.13
C LEU A 663 -5.47 15.49 -19.94
N PHE A 664 -6.16 15.37 -21.08
CA PHE A 664 -5.94 14.29 -22.04
C PHE A 664 -5.91 14.76 -23.50
N GLU A 665 -5.66 16.05 -23.74
CA GLU A 665 -5.67 16.70 -25.07
C GLU A 665 -6.95 16.34 -25.88
N THR A 666 -8.11 16.47 -25.24
CA THR A 666 -9.42 16.12 -25.82
C THR A 666 -10.49 17.09 -25.35
N SER A 667 -11.65 17.12 -26.01
CA SER A 667 -12.83 17.81 -25.46
C SER A 667 -13.34 17.00 -24.25
N PHE A 668 -12.86 17.35 -23.06
CA PHE A 668 -13.01 16.54 -21.88
C PHE A 668 -14.47 16.57 -21.41
N PRO A 669 -15.15 15.41 -21.32
CA PRO A 669 -16.54 15.36 -20.92
C PRO A 669 -16.71 15.61 -19.42
N TYR A 670 -17.78 16.29 -19.01
CA TYR A 670 -18.12 16.47 -17.60
C TYR A 670 -19.61 16.79 -17.45
N SER A 671 -20.14 16.58 -16.25
CA SER A 671 -21.40 17.22 -15.81
C SER A 671 -21.04 18.30 -14.82
N ALA A 672 -21.60 19.49 -14.98
CA ALA A 672 -21.33 20.61 -14.08
C ALA A 672 -22.62 21.26 -13.62
N GLY A 673 -22.68 21.75 -12.39
CA GLY A 673 -23.89 22.32 -11.81
C GLY A 673 -23.57 23.42 -10.82
N ILE A 674 -24.38 24.49 -10.86
CA ILE A 674 -24.30 25.59 -9.89
C ILE A 674 -25.13 25.22 -8.66
N HIS A 675 -24.52 25.32 -7.50
CA HIS A 675 -25.14 25.12 -6.19
C HIS A 675 -25.28 26.48 -5.51
N GLN A 676 -26.54 26.85 -5.28
CA GLN A 676 -26.98 28.17 -4.84
C GLN A 676 -28.25 28.03 -4.01
N ALA A 677 -28.55 29.05 -3.21
CA ALA A 677 -29.72 29.08 -2.32
C ALA A 677 -31.03 28.76 -3.06
N PRO A 678 -32.00 28.10 -2.39
CA PRO A 678 -33.37 28.01 -2.90
C PRO A 678 -34.00 29.37 -3.14
N THR A 679 -35.05 29.38 -3.95
CA THR A 679 -35.85 30.56 -4.29
C THR A 679 -37.23 30.49 -3.64
N ASP A 680 -37.34 29.88 -2.46
CA ASP A 680 -38.60 29.62 -1.76
C ASP A 680 -39.15 30.82 -0.96
N GLY A 681 -38.51 31.97 -1.09
CA GLY A 681 -38.88 33.22 -0.41
C GLY A 681 -38.30 33.35 1.00
N GLU A 682 -37.60 32.34 1.51
CA GLU A 682 -36.96 32.39 2.83
C GLU A 682 -35.51 32.90 2.74
N ALA A 683 -34.99 33.35 3.89
CA ALA A 683 -33.60 33.76 4.00
C ALA A 683 -32.70 32.54 4.22
N HIS A 684 -31.66 32.42 3.40
CA HIS A 684 -30.72 31.30 3.38
C HIS A 684 -29.27 31.74 3.64
N PRO A 685 -28.96 32.39 4.78
CA PRO A 685 -27.61 32.88 5.07
C PRO A 685 -26.57 31.75 5.21
N GLU A 686 -27.01 30.51 5.40
CA GLU A 686 -26.15 29.32 5.44
C GLU A 686 -25.58 28.91 4.08
N TRP A 687 -26.17 29.39 2.98
CA TRP A 687 -25.74 29.05 1.63
C TRP A 687 -24.52 29.85 1.20
N HIS A 688 -23.66 29.18 0.45
CA HIS A 688 -22.46 29.76 -0.13
C HIS A 688 -22.35 29.25 -1.56
N PHE A 689 -22.30 30.16 -2.53
CA PHE A 689 -22.20 29.89 -3.94
C PHE A 689 -21.00 28.98 -4.24
N HIS A 690 -21.27 27.90 -4.96
CA HIS A 690 -20.23 27.04 -5.50
C HIS A 690 -20.72 26.30 -6.75
N MET A 691 -19.80 25.87 -7.60
CA MET A 691 -20.10 25.12 -8.81
C MET A 691 -19.28 23.84 -8.84
N HIS A 692 -19.93 22.69 -9.00
CA HIS A 692 -19.30 21.37 -9.06
C HIS A 692 -19.09 20.92 -10.49
N PHE A 693 -18.03 20.14 -10.71
CA PHE A 693 -17.72 19.44 -11.96
C PHE A 693 -17.46 17.97 -11.69
N TYR A 694 -18.16 17.09 -12.40
CA TYR A 694 -18.07 15.64 -12.32
C TYR A 694 -17.53 15.05 -13.63
N PRO A 695 -16.19 14.99 -13.79
CA PRO A 695 -15.54 14.41 -14.97
C PRO A 695 -15.47 12.88 -14.88
N PRO A 696 -15.87 12.14 -15.93
CA PRO A 696 -15.89 10.68 -15.91
C PRO A 696 -14.57 10.04 -16.33
N LEU A 697 -13.59 10.77 -16.90
CA LEU A 697 -12.35 10.13 -17.36
C LEU A 697 -11.36 9.89 -16.21
N LEU A 698 -10.65 8.77 -16.25
CA LEU A 698 -9.80 8.29 -15.15
C LEU A 698 -8.30 8.38 -15.46
N ARG A 699 -7.82 7.64 -16.47
CA ARG A 699 -6.36 7.53 -16.78
C ARG A 699 -5.97 8.00 -18.17
N SER A 700 -6.93 8.09 -19.10
CA SER A 700 -6.71 8.55 -20.46
C SER A 700 -8.02 9.03 -21.06
N ALA A 701 -7.95 9.60 -22.26
CA ALA A 701 -9.13 10.03 -23.01
C ALA A 701 -10.12 8.89 -23.34
N SER A 702 -9.69 7.64 -23.27
CA SER A 702 -10.50 6.46 -23.59
C SER A 702 -11.03 5.71 -22.37
N VAL A 703 -10.53 6.00 -21.15
CA VAL A 703 -10.87 5.24 -19.95
C VAL A 703 -11.81 6.03 -19.05
N LYS A 704 -13.05 5.55 -18.98
CA LYS A 704 -14.15 6.14 -18.20
C LYS A 704 -14.29 5.43 -16.85
N LYS A 705 -14.54 6.19 -15.79
CA LYS A 705 -15.09 5.74 -14.52
C LYS A 705 -16.61 5.66 -14.67
N PHE A 706 -17.15 4.52 -14.26
CA PHE A 706 -18.57 4.35 -14.03
C PHE A 706 -18.78 4.12 -12.53
N MET A 707 -19.77 4.78 -11.94
CA MET A 707 -20.22 4.44 -10.59
C MET A 707 -20.99 3.12 -10.70
N VAL A 708 -20.40 2.00 -10.23
CA VAL A 708 -21.00 0.67 -10.35
C VAL A 708 -20.72 -0.20 -9.13
N GLY A 709 -21.51 -1.26 -8.94
CA GLY A 709 -21.29 -2.26 -7.91
C GLY A 709 -21.29 -1.64 -6.50
N TYR A 710 -20.18 -1.77 -5.77
CA TYR A 710 -20.04 -1.25 -4.40
C TYR A 710 -20.40 0.24 -4.29
N GLU A 711 -20.04 1.05 -5.30
CA GLU A 711 -20.28 2.50 -5.26
C GLU A 711 -21.77 2.87 -5.37
N MET A 712 -22.55 2.05 -6.08
CA MET A 712 -24.01 2.25 -6.19
C MET A 712 -24.80 1.58 -5.07
N LEU A 713 -24.25 0.53 -4.46
CA LEU A 713 -24.96 -0.34 -3.53
C LEU A 713 -24.55 -0.14 -2.06
N ALA A 714 -23.47 0.58 -1.78
CA ALA A 714 -22.95 0.76 -0.42
C ALA A 714 -22.35 2.15 -0.17
N GLU A 715 -21.14 2.43 -0.67
CA GLU A 715 -20.41 3.67 -0.37
C GLU A 715 -19.60 4.11 -1.60
N ALA A 716 -19.67 5.40 -1.93
CA ALA A 716 -18.89 5.98 -3.02
C ALA A 716 -17.39 5.76 -2.80
N GLN A 717 -16.64 5.42 -3.85
CA GLN A 717 -15.24 5.04 -3.73
C GLN A 717 -14.37 5.66 -4.82
N ARG A 718 -13.14 6.05 -4.46
CA ARG A 718 -12.14 6.56 -5.42
C ARG A 718 -10.76 5.96 -5.26
N ASP A 719 -10.05 5.84 -6.38
CA ASP A 719 -8.75 5.16 -6.47
C ASP A 719 -7.55 6.11 -6.35
N ILE A 720 -7.71 7.41 -6.65
CA ILE A 720 -6.68 8.46 -6.57
C ILE A 720 -7.02 9.41 -5.43
N THR A 721 -6.07 9.97 -4.69
CA THR A 721 -6.42 10.94 -3.62
C THR A 721 -6.82 12.31 -4.19
N PRO A 722 -7.66 13.11 -3.49
CA PRO A 722 -7.94 14.49 -3.88
C PRO A 722 -6.70 15.35 -4.11
N GLU A 723 -5.65 15.15 -3.29
CA GLU A 723 -4.40 15.90 -3.39
C GLU A 723 -3.65 15.58 -4.69
N GLN A 724 -3.56 14.30 -5.07
CA GLN A 724 -2.94 13.88 -6.32
C GLN A 724 -3.67 14.46 -7.54
N SER A 725 -5.00 14.41 -7.54
CA SER A 725 -5.81 14.99 -8.62
C SER A 725 -5.61 16.50 -8.76
N ALA A 726 -5.55 17.22 -7.63
CA ALA A 726 -5.32 18.66 -7.62
C ALA A 726 -3.93 19.02 -8.14
N GLU A 727 -2.90 18.27 -7.73
CA GLU A 727 -1.53 18.45 -8.22
C GLU A 727 -1.44 18.27 -9.73
N ILE A 728 -2.06 17.22 -10.28
CA ILE A 728 -2.09 16.96 -11.72
C ILE A 728 -2.73 18.16 -12.46
N LEU A 729 -3.95 18.56 -12.07
CA LEU A 729 -4.68 19.64 -12.74
C LEU A 729 -3.97 21.00 -12.62
N ARG A 730 -3.35 21.28 -11.46
CA ARG A 730 -2.60 22.52 -11.21
C ARG A 730 -1.38 22.66 -12.12
N ASN A 731 -0.73 21.54 -12.44
CA ASN A 731 0.46 21.53 -13.28
C ASN A 731 0.18 21.60 -14.79
N LEU A 732 -1.09 21.59 -15.20
CA LEU A 732 -1.46 21.75 -16.61
C LEU A 732 -1.36 23.22 -17.08
N PRO A 733 -1.13 23.47 -18.38
CA PRO A 733 -1.13 24.83 -18.93
C PRO A 733 -2.52 25.48 -18.86
N SER A 734 -2.55 26.81 -18.68
CA SER A 734 -3.77 27.64 -18.81
C SER A 734 -4.07 28.05 -20.27
N VAL A 735 -3.25 27.60 -21.22
CA VAL A 735 -3.45 27.81 -22.67
C VAL A 735 -3.96 26.51 -23.27
N HIS A 736 -5.06 26.57 -24.03
CA HIS A 736 -5.71 25.41 -24.62
C HIS A 736 -4.80 24.65 -25.61
N TYR A 737 -4.84 23.31 -25.58
CA TYR A 737 -3.95 22.47 -26.38
C TYR A 737 -4.07 22.70 -27.89
N LYS A 738 -5.25 23.10 -28.39
CA LYS A 738 -5.45 23.44 -29.82
C LYS A 738 -4.75 24.72 -30.28
N THR A 739 -4.37 25.63 -29.37
CA THR A 739 -3.66 26.87 -29.72
C THR A 739 -2.15 26.78 -29.47
N SER A 740 -1.71 25.72 -28.77
CA SER A 740 -0.31 25.42 -28.47
C SER A 740 0.33 24.59 -29.59
N ASN A 741 1.40 25.09 -30.22
CA ASN A 741 2.25 24.32 -31.14
C ASN A 741 3.13 23.27 -30.43
N ALA A 742 3.04 23.11 -29.12
CA ALA A 742 3.83 22.17 -28.32
C ALA A 742 2.94 21.01 -27.83
N ARG A 743 3.04 19.84 -28.46
CA ARG A 743 2.50 18.58 -27.92
C ARG A 743 3.23 18.25 -26.63
N HIS A 744 2.55 18.33 -25.48
CA HIS A 744 3.15 17.98 -24.20
C HIS A 744 2.92 16.48 -23.97
N ARG A 745 4.00 15.69 -23.99
CA ARG A 745 3.91 14.28 -23.59
C ARG A 745 3.68 14.21 -22.08
N TYR A 746 2.56 13.67 -21.66
CA TYR A 746 2.30 13.30 -20.27
C TYR A 746 3.41 12.39 -19.73
N PRO A 747 3.80 12.52 -18.45
CA PRO A 747 4.31 11.37 -17.73
C PRO A 747 3.15 10.38 -17.61
N ALA A 748 3.16 9.34 -18.44
CA ALA A 748 2.23 8.22 -18.27
C ALA A 748 2.39 7.69 -16.85
N LEU A 749 1.28 7.57 -16.12
CA LEU A 749 1.20 6.71 -14.94
C LEU A 749 1.42 5.28 -15.44
N ASP A 750 2.67 4.82 -15.42
CA ASP A 750 3.15 3.49 -15.82
C ASP A 750 2.54 2.96 -17.14
N GLU A 751 2.97 3.53 -18.27
CA GLU A 751 3.00 2.77 -19.51
C GLU A 751 4.41 2.17 -19.70
N ASP A 752 4.50 0.87 -19.42
CA ASP A 752 5.66 0.01 -19.64
C ASP A 752 6.18 0.16 -21.08
N PRO A 753 7.43 0.60 -21.32
CA PRO A 753 8.00 0.59 -22.65
C PRO A 753 8.34 -0.86 -23.03
N LYS A 754 7.60 -1.35 -24.04
CA LYS A 754 7.70 -2.64 -24.74
C LYS A 754 9.07 -3.33 -24.75
#